data_AF-A0A0N1I582-F1
#
_entry.id   AF-A0A0N1I582-F1
#
_cell.length_a   1.000
_cell.length_b   1.000
_cell.length_c   1.000
_cell.angle_alpha   90.00
_cell.angle_beta   90.00
_cell.angle_gamma   90.00
#
_symmetry.space_group_name_H-M   'P 1'
#
loop_
_entity.id
_entity.type
_entity.pdbx_description
1 polymer ?
#
loop_
_entity_poly.entity_id
_entity_poly.type
_entity_poly.pdbx_seq_one_letter_code
_entity_poly.pdbx_strand_id
1 'polypeptide(L)'
;MPSSKEGSSPYESDSDISEIDPESDILAPVQRRIEEQLRKHVQEVTQQLHETNNELSSVEKERETCGVDLYNAQQHLAKLQETFETYHEKHTSIQQQHEEKLRAREELSSAADSAQKKVDDMQRQLSRYQDELAKLTETLAKVERFNAELKDEVELERRAAHKTEDDITNLEKAKLRQDALILSLQERIKVLENESASLNEQVSGQRDETKRARETLADAMSEMEAIVMEKKQLVQQWRSSLIGMQRRQDAVKKTEEALQQQKDDLLVLENEITGCRRDVRAAQVENTKLTEFMSRIDNEIVILEKQMDGLLAKKEESTQTYALLEKAIASTTEERKAIEFQFKGKSAVLSDVEKQIAKHAKAIVDMENEVLVHLSKQTTLKQESQGSLQEVQRIKDLIRAKEQQVAQMENELARIRVDALQSKAYNETLATTLADLEEDLQSRSTMIERMQADIRRRNDEIDRKQKQLDQLNHQYEQILALQSDAHGEHVGPLEATINSLSKAITTKSSENEALQQEWIRLQTELVNYTNTMNDINDAILDAQAKATILSQKKDRLLSNINERRQQITLLQNKSNAMHLEMKRVNTLLSQNNGAQLVAADDVFLLENDLVRRLEEKKREAIQLEKKVDDTRQSKSDVVEQILACERDIMFWERKLQVARETEMALDPTIGRAEIEKMRKEILFMEQRMTQLQREQKFLIEEMQKLIDHRDVIRTKGKAVTVAAQKNKHGATRLAVEKENTRLFKELNAKRQESRKKEKLIKESLAEMERTAAEVDRTQHEIQQLDKQIEDLQGQIAAAQKERERAEGEKRLRQSNLQRLKEGEAGTYRLSCYPEESATETARLEEGRRAVVNIMQELSGQFPDLAPLLQNLMTGV
;
A
#
# COMPACT_ATOMS: atom_id res chain seq x y z
N MET A 1 180.30 -30.47 38.45
CA MET A 1 180.35 -31.34 39.65
C MET A 1 179.76 -32.71 39.30
N PRO A 2 180.16 -33.81 39.96
CA PRO A 2 180.52 -35.05 39.24
C PRO A 2 179.67 -36.30 39.68
N SER A 3 179.89 -37.56 39.29
CA SER A 3 181.00 -38.24 38.56
C SER A 3 180.59 -39.62 37.98
N SER A 4 181.30 -40.11 36.93
CA SER A 4 181.65 -41.53 36.63
C SER A 4 180.51 -42.54 36.30
N LYS A 5 180.70 -43.73 35.66
CA LYS A 5 181.92 -44.46 35.19
C LYS A 5 181.63 -45.43 33.99
N GLU A 6 182.63 -46.12 33.44
CA GLU A 6 182.61 -46.83 32.12
C GLU A 6 182.38 -48.38 32.13
N GLY A 7 182.28 -48.99 30.92
CA GLY A 7 182.44 -50.44 30.65
C GLY A 7 182.22 -50.84 29.16
N SER A 8 183.02 -51.75 28.56
CA SER A 8 182.95 -52.15 27.12
C SER A 8 183.65 -53.50 26.78
N SER A 9 183.41 -54.10 25.59
CA SER A 9 184.40 -54.78 24.67
C SER A 9 183.76 -55.65 23.54
N PRO A 10 184.35 -55.78 22.32
CA PRO A 10 183.91 -56.64 21.17
C PRO A 10 184.96 -57.72 20.74
N TYR A 11 184.82 -58.40 19.57
CA TYR A 11 185.90 -58.78 18.60
C TYR A 11 185.42 -59.45 17.25
N GLU A 12 186.33 -59.59 16.26
CA GLU A 12 186.14 -59.94 14.82
C GLU A 12 187.09 -61.09 14.31
N SER A 13 187.02 -61.53 13.01
CA SER A 13 188.17 -62.00 12.15
C SER A 13 187.78 -62.49 10.72
N ASP A 14 188.70 -62.40 9.73
CA ASP A 14 188.55 -62.68 8.26
C ASP A 14 189.42 -63.83 7.66
N SER A 15 189.15 -64.22 6.39
CA SER A 15 190.09 -64.56 5.26
C SER A 15 189.34 -65.21 4.06
N ASP A 16 189.55 -64.97 2.74
CA ASP A 16 190.71 -64.78 1.81
C ASP A 16 191.27 -66.09 1.18
N ILE A 17 191.75 -66.19 -0.09
CA ILE A 17 192.14 -65.20 -1.15
C ILE A 17 191.94 -65.79 -2.60
N SER A 18 192.61 -65.25 -3.65
CA SER A 18 192.84 -65.79 -5.03
C SER A 18 191.71 -65.71 -6.10
N GLU A 19 191.94 -65.66 -7.43
CA GLU A 19 193.00 -65.03 -8.30
C GLU A 19 192.69 -65.19 -9.82
N ILE A 20 192.78 -64.11 -10.63
CA ILE A 20 193.15 -64.02 -12.08
C ILE A 20 193.76 -62.61 -12.29
N ASP A 21 194.73 -62.46 -13.21
CA ASP A 21 195.53 -61.24 -13.46
C ASP A 21 194.69 -59.95 -13.72
N PRO A 22 194.89 -58.86 -12.93
CA PRO A 22 193.99 -57.70 -12.91
C PRO A 22 194.23 -56.60 -13.96
N GLU A 23 195.36 -56.50 -14.67
CA GLU A 23 195.73 -55.30 -15.47
C GLU A 23 195.38 -55.36 -16.98
N SER A 24 194.33 -56.09 -17.37
CA SER A 24 193.81 -56.07 -18.75
C SER A 24 192.72 -55.00 -18.95
N ASP A 25 192.88 -54.13 -19.97
CA ASP A 25 192.00 -52.98 -20.26
C ASP A 25 190.50 -53.34 -20.42
N ILE A 26 190.18 -54.60 -20.71
CA ILE A 26 188.79 -55.09 -20.86
C ILE A 26 188.11 -55.30 -19.48
N LEU A 27 188.87 -55.48 -18.40
CA LEU A 27 188.38 -55.72 -17.04
C LEU A 27 188.28 -54.45 -16.16
N ALA A 28 188.95 -53.36 -16.54
CA ALA A 28 188.95 -52.09 -15.80
C ALA A 28 187.55 -51.47 -15.48
N PRO A 29 186.46 -51.71 -16.26
CA PRO A 29 185.11 -51.28 -15.88
C PRO A 29 184.45 -52.09 -14.75
N VAL A 30 184.93 -53.32 -14.49
CA VAL A 30 184.36 -54.22 -13.48
C VAL A 30 184.89 -53.92 -12.08
N GLN A 31 186.22 -53.76 -11.95
CA GLN A 31 186.87 -53.54 -10.65
C GLN A 31 186.36 -52.28 -9.94
N ARG A 32 186.28 -51.14 -10.65
CA ARG A 32 185.71 -49.87 -10.14
C ARG A 32 184.27 -50.01 -9.62
N ARG A 33 183.48 -50.90 -10.20
CA ARG A 33 182.06 -51.09 -9.86
C ARG A 33 181.87 -51.78 -8.51
N ILE A 34 182.88 -52.51 -8.02
CA ILE A 34 182.90 -53.13 -6.69
C ILE A 34 183.24 -52.09 -5.61
N GLU A 35 184.19 -51.19 -5.88
CA GLU A 35 184.61 -50.17 -4.90
C GLU A 35 183.49 -49.15 -4.60
N GLU A 36 182.71 -48.74 -5.62
CA GLU A 36 181.54 -47.88 -5.41
C GLU A 36 180.46 -48.52 -4.54
N GLN A 37 180.25 -49.85 -4.63
CA GLN A 37 179.22 -50.53 -3.82
C GLN A 37 179.52 -50.43 -2.33
N LEU A 38 180.79 -50.56 -1.94
CA LEU A 38 181.19 -50.51 -0.52
C LEU A 38 181.07 -49.09 0.05
N ARG A 39 181.48 -48.06 -0.71
CA ARG A 39 181.38 -46.66 -0.24
C ARG A 39 179.93 -46.19 -0.04
N LYS A 40 179.00 -46.63 -0.90
CA LYS A 40 177.57 -46.30 -0.77
C LYS A 40 176.93 -46.88 0.50
N HIS A 41 177.27 -48.13 0.88
CA HIS A 41 176.73 -48.74 2.12
C HIS A 41 177.08 -47.96 3.39
N VAL A 42 178.28 -47.38 3.48
CA VAL A 42 178.68 -46.56 4.65
C VAL A 42 177.88 -45.26 4.72
N GLN A 43 177.58 -44.62 3.57
CA GLN A 43 176.76 -43.41 3.52
C GLN A 43 175.29 -43.69 3.89
N GLU A 44 174.69 -44.76 3.35
CA GLU A 44 173.30 -45.16 3.65
C GLU A 44 173.06 -45.37 5.16
N VAL A 45 173.96 -46.10 5.85
CA VAL A 45 173.85 -46.36 7.29
C VAL A 45 174.05 -45.09 8.12
N THR A 46 174.97 -44.21 7.72
CA THR A 46 175.22 -42.94 8.43
C THR A 46 174.02 -41.98 8.32
N GLN A 47 173.34 -41.96 7.17
CA GLN A 47 172.16 -41.12 6.95
C GLN A 47 170.97 -41.59 7.81
N GLN A 48 170.70 -42.90 7.87
CA GLN A 48 169.63 -43.48 8.69
C GLN A 48 169.76 -43.13 10.18
N LEU A 49 171.00 -43.03 10.68
CA LEU A 49 171.28 -42.65 12.08
C LEU A 49 170.96 -41.16 12.35
N HIS A 50 171.10 -40.28 11.35
CA HIS A 50 170.68 -38.88 11.45
C HIS A 50 169.15 -38.71 11.31
N GLU A 51 168.52 -39.48 10.42
CA GLU A 51 167.06 -39.45 10.22
C GLU A 51 166.33 -39.87 11.50
N THR A 52 166.67 -41.04 12.06
CA THR A 52 166.07 -41.57 13.31
C THR A 52 166.27 -40.66 14.53
N ASN A 53 167.40 -39.94 14.62
CA ASN A 53 167.63 -39.01 15.73
C ASN A 53 166.83 -37.69 15.59
N ASN A 54 166.52 -37.27 14.36
CA ASN A 54 165.60 -36.16 14.11
C ASN A 54 164.14 -36.56 14.36
N GLU A 55 163.74 -37.77 13.97
CA GLU A 55 162.41 -38.33 14.27
C GLU A 55 162.15 -38.36 15.79
N LEU A 56 163.12 -38.79 16.59
CA LEU A 56 163.03 -38.77 18.06
C LEU A 56 162.72 -37.36 18.61
N SER A 57 163.41 -36.33 18.11
CA SER A 57 163.19 -34.93 18.52
C SER A 57 161.90 -34.31 17.97
N SER A 58 161.26 -34.93 16.96
CA SER A 58 159.90 -34.58 16.53
C SER A 58 158.89 -35.19 17.51
N VAL A 59 159.00 -36.49 17.78
CA VAL A 59 158.10 -37.24 18.67
C VAL A 59 158.10 -36.68 20.10
N GLU A 60 159.24 -36.21 20.63
CA GLU A 60 159.26 -35.55 21.94
C GLU A 60 158.46 -34.23 21.97
N LYS A 61 158.54 -33.43 20.90
CA LYS A 61 157.74 -32.18 20.77
C LYS A 61 156.27 -32.48 20.54
N GLU A 62 155.96 -33.48 19.72
CA GLU A 62 154.60 -33.96 19.49
C GLU A 62 153.95 -34.46 20.78
N ARG A 63 154.72 -35.12 21.66
CA ARG A 63 154.26 -35.51 23.01
C ARG A 63 153.94 -34.29 23.89
N GLU A 64 154.75 -33.23 23.81
CA GLU A 64 154.52 -31.98 24.57
C GLU A 64 153.30 -31.22 24.04
N THR A 65 153.12 -31.09 22.71
CA THR A 65 151.90 -30.50 22.13
C THR A 65 150.66 -31.34 22.47
N CYS A 66 150.73 -32.67 22.37
CA CYS A 66 149.63 -33.54 22.80
C CYS A 66 149.29 -33.38 24.30
N GLY A 67 150.29 -33.10 25.15
CA GLY A 67 150.06 -32.80 26.56
C GLY A 67 149.31 -31.48 26.79
N VAL A 68 149.67 -30.43 26.05
CA VAL A 68 148.97 -29.14 26.07
C VAL A 68 147.56 -29.27 25.48
N ASP A 69 147.40 -30.00 24.37
CA ASP A 69 146.10 -30.24 23.73
C ASP A 69 145.19 -31.11 24.60
N LEU A 70 145.73 -32.08 25.36
CA LEU A 70 144.97 -32.84 26.35
C LEU A 70 144.46 -31.93 27.49
N TYR A 71 145.30 -31.02 28.00
CA TYR A 71 144.90 -30.05 29.03
C TYR A 71 143.84 -29.07 28.50
N ASN A 72 144.00 -28.57 27.28
CA ASN A 72 143.01 -27.74 26.61
C ASN A 72 141.69 -28.51 26.42
N ALA A 73 141.74 -29.75 25.95
CA ALA A 73 140.57 -30.62 25.79
C ALA A 73 139.87 -30.90 27.13
N GLN A 74 140.61 -31.10 28.22
CA GLN A 74 140.04 -31.22 29.57
C GLN A 74 139.36 -29.92 30.02
N GLN A 75 139.96 -28.75 29.78
CA GLN A 75 139.34 -27.46 30.11
C GLN A 75 138.11 -27.15 29.23
N HIS A 76 138.12 -27.57 27.96
CA HIS A 76 136.94 -27.51 27.08
C HIS A 76 135.85 -28.48 27.54
N LEU A 77 136.19 -29.70 27.96
CA LEU A 77 135.24 -30.69 28.46
C LEU A 77 134.58 -30.22 29.76
N ALA A 78 135.34 -29.61 30.69
CA ALA A 78 134.79 -29.01 31.90
C ALA A 78 133.78 -27.87 31.58
N LYS A 79 134.13 -26.98 30.64
CA LYS A 79 133.20 -25.93 30.15
C LYS A 79 131.97 -26.53 29.45
N LEU A 80 132.12 -27.62 28.71
CA LEU A 80 130.98 -28.32 28.11
C LEU A 80 130.08 -28.94 29.20
N GLN A 81 130.64 -29.54 30.25
CA GLN A 81 129.88 -30.07 31.38
C GLN A 81 129.10 -28.96 32.11
N GLU A 82 129.76 -27.84 32.45
CA GLU A 82 129.12 -26.66 33.03
C GLU A 82 127.96 -26.15 32.14
N THR A 83 128.19 -25.97 30.84
CA THR A 83 127.10 -25.55 29.93
C THR A 83 125.98 -26.59 29.86
N PHE A 84 126.29 -27.89 29.82
CA PHE A 84 125.31 -28.98 29.78
C PHE A 84 124.46 -29.01 31.05
N GLU A 85 125.04 -28.80 32.23
CA GLU A 85 124.32 -28.68 33.49
C GLU A 85 123.37 -27.47 33.45
N THR A 86 123.82 -26.28 33.04
CA THR A 86 122.88 -25.14 32.89
C THR A 86 121.82 -25.37 31.83
N TYR A 87 122.07 -26.17 30.78
CA TYR A 87 121.06 -26.54 29.79
C TYR A 87 120.08 -27.60 30.34
N HIS A 88 120.53 -28.48 31.22
CA HIS A 88 119.68 -29.47 31.89
C HIS A 88 118.78 -28.80 32.95
N GLU A 89 119.28 -27.82 33.69
CA GLU A 89 118.48 -26.95 34.57
C GLU A 89 117.43 -26.17 33.76
N LYS A 90 117.83 -25.53 32.64
CA LYS A 90 116.90 -24.83 31.73
C LYS A 90 115.84 -25.78 31.17
N HIS A 91 116.22 -26.99 30.72
CA HIS A 91 115.28 -27.99 30.23
C HIS A 91 114.29 -28.39 31.34
N THR A 92 114.77 -28.65 32.55
CA THR A 92 113.94 -29.03 33.69
C THR A 92 112.96 -27.90 34.07
N SER A 93 113.42 -26.64 34.06
CA SER A 93 112.57 -25.47 34.29
C SER A 93 111.53 -25.28 33.19
N ILE A 94 111.92 -25.44 31.91
CA ILE A 94 110.98 -25.38 30.77
C ILE A 94 109.96 -26.52 30.84
N GLN A 95 110.36 -27.73 31.24
CA GLN A 95 109.45 -28.86 31.42
C GLN A 95 108.46 -28.63 32.57
N GLN A 96 108.93 -28.10 33.71
CA GLN A 96 108.05 -27.69 34.81
C GLN A 96 107.04 -26.63 34.36
N GLN A 97 107.50 -25.56 33.68
CA GLN A 97 106.62 -24.55 33.10
C GLN A 97 105.64 -25.14 32.07
N HIS A 98 106.06 -26.11 31.26
CA HIS A 98 105.19 -26.78 30.30
C HIS A 98 104.12 -27.64 30.99
N GLU A 99 104.46 -28.36 32.06
CA GLU A 99 103.49 -29.10 32.89
C GLU A 99 102.52 -28.15 33.61
N GLU A 100 102.99 -27.03 34.16
CA GLU A 100 102.14 -25.99 34.74
C GLU A 100 101.18 -25.38 33.70
N LYS A 101 101.67 -25.09 32.48
CA LYS A 101 100.83 -24.58 31.38
C LYS A 101 99.87 -25.63 30.84
N LEU A 102 100.21 -26.93 30.88
CA LEU A 102 99.27 -28.01 30.56
C LEU A 102 98.17 -28.10 31.62
N ARG A 103 98.51 -28.13 32.91
CA ARG A 103 97.51 -28.17 34.00
C ARG A 103 96.60 -26.95 33.97
N ALA A 104 97.16 -25.75 33.81
CA ALA A 104 96.38 -24.52 33.64
C ALA A 104 95.49 -24.54 32.39
N ARG A 105 95.91 -25.21 31.30
CA ARG A 105 95.08 -25.42 30.11
C ARG A 105 93.97 -26.44 30.35
N GLU A 106 94.21 -27.50 31.10
CA GLU A 106 93.19 -28.50 31.47
C GLU A 106 92.16 -27.94 32.46
N GLU A 107 92.61 -27.12 33.41
CA GLU A 107 91.75 -26.32 34.29
C GLU A 107 90.92 -25.30 33.49
N LEU A 108 91.52 -24.56 32.56
CA LEU A 108 90.78 -23.64 31.67
C LEU A 108 89.83 -24.38 30.73
N SER A 109 90.19 -25.55 30.22
CA SER A 109 89.34 -26.37 29.35
C SER A 109 88.13 -26.91 30.12
N SER A 110 88.35 -27.49 31.31
CA SER A 110 87.26 -28.00 32.15
C SER A 110 86.38 -26.87 32.71
N ALA A 111 86.95 -25.71 33.01
CA ALA A 111 86.20 -24.50 33.32
C ALA A 111 85.35 -24.04 32.12
N ALA A 112 85.91 -24.00 30.91
CA ALA A 112 85.21 -23.67 29.67
C ALA A 112 84.09 -24.67 29.34
N ASP A 113 84.32 -25.98 29.48
CA ASP A 113 83.30 -27.02 29.34
C ASP A 113 82.18 -26.86 30.37
N SER A 114 82.50 -26.47 31.60
CA SER A 114 81.51 -26.18 32.64
C SER A 114 80.71 -24.90 32.35
N ALA A 115 81.34 -23.90 31.72
CA ALA A 115 80.70 -22.67 31.30
C ALA A 115 79.81 -22.90 30.07
N GLN A 116 80.28 -23.68 29.09
CA GLN A 116 79.50 -24.07 27.92
C GLN A 116 78.26 -24.87 28.33
N LYS A 117 78.39 -25.87 29.22
CA LYS A 117 77.21 -26.60 29.74
C LYS A 117 76.22 -25.69 30.46
N LYS A 118 76.69 -24.70 31.23
CA LYS A 118 75.80 -23.67 31.84
C LYS A 118 75.14 -22.79 30.78
N VAL A 119 75.85 -22.40 29.73
CA VAL A 119 75.30 -21.64 28.60
C VAL A 119 74.27 -22.48 27.83
N ASP A 120 74.55 -23.74 27.52
CA ASP A 120 73.62 -24.67 26.86
C ASP A 120 72.35 -24.89 27.70
N ASP A 121 72.48 -25.07 29.02
CA ASP A 121 71.34 -25.24 29.92
C ASP A 121 70.56 -23.94 30.12
N MET A 122 71.23 -22.77 30.14
CA MET A 122 70.53 -21.47 30.11
C MET A 122 69.88 -21.19 28.76
N GLN A 123 70.44 -21.63 27.63
CA GLN A 123 69.81 -21.56 26.31
C GLN A 123 68.58 -22.49 26.24
N ARG A 124 68.65 -23.69 26.81
CA ARG A 124 67.50 -24.60 26.97
C ARG A 124 66.42 -24.01 27.87
N GLN A 125 66.79 -23.33 28.96
CA GLN A 125 65.84 -22.62 29.82
C GLN A 125 65.22 -21.43 29.09
N LEU A 126 66.01 -20.61 28.38
CA LEU A 126 65.52 -19.50 27.57
C LEU A 126 64.58 -19.98 26.45
N SER A 127 64.90 -21.08 25.77
CA SER A 127 64.02 -21.70 24.77
C SER A 127 62.72 -22.20 25.40
N ARG A 128 62.76 -22.85 26.57
CA ARG A 128 61.53 -23.23 27.31
C ARG A 128 60.70 -22.03 27.74
N TYR A 129 61.34 -20.97 28.25
CA TYR A 129 60.66 -19.74 28.63
C TYR A 129 60.14 -18.97 27.40
N GLN A 130 60.78 -19.07 26.24
CA GLN A 130 60.26 -18.54 24.98
C GLN A 130 59.05 -19.35 24.49
N ASP A 131 59.09 -20.68 24.58
CA ASP A 131 57.95 -21.55 24.26
C ASP A 131 56.77 -21.34 25.22
N GLU A 132 57.04 -21.19 26.52
CA GLU A 132 56.04 -20.91 27.56
C GLU A 132 55.47 -19.50 27.40
N LEU A 133 56.31 -18.48 27.15
CA LEU A 133 55.86 -17.13 26.86
C LEU A 133 55.06 -17.08 25.56
N ALA A 134 55.48 -17.77 24.50
CA ALA A 134 54.73 -17.86 23.25
C ALA A 134 53.33 -18.47 23.48
N LYS A 135 53.25 -19.60 24.20
CA LYS A 135 51.97 -20.22 24.59
C LYS A 135 51.13 -19.29 25.47
N LEU A 136 51.74 -18.56 26.40
CA LEU A 136 51.06 -17.58 27.26
C LEU A 136 50.56 -16.36 26.46
N THR A 137 51.30 -15.88 25.46
CA THR A 137 50.83 -14.83 24.55
C THR A 137 49.75 -15.35 23.60
N GLU A 138 49.77 -16.62 23.22
CA GLU A 138 48.71 -17.23 22.41
C GLU A 138 47.42 -17.41 23.22
N THR A 139 47.51 -17.86 24.48
CA THR A 139 46.34 -17.96 25.35
C THR A 139 45.83 -16.58 25.78
N LEU A 140 46.73 -15.62 26.03
CA LEU A 140 46.34 -14.23 26.33
C LEU A 140 45.66 -13.58 25.11
N ALA A 141 46.19 -13.71 23.89
CA ALA A 141 45.54 -13.20 22.69
C ALA A 141 44.19 -13.90 22.39
N LYS A 142 44.04 -15.19 22.74
CA LYS A 142 42.74 -15.89 22.71
C LYS A 142 41.76 -15.34 23.75
N VAL A 143 42.22 -15.07 24.97
CA VAL A 143 41.42 -14.48 26.04
C VAL A 143 41.06 -13.02 25.76
N GLU A 144 41.95 -12.23 25.15
CA GLU A 144 41.66 -10.86 24.70
C GLU A 144 40.61 -10.84 23.58
N ARG A 145 40.72 -11.73 22.59
CA ARG A 145 39.69 -11.90 21.56
C ARG A 145 38.36 -12.34 22.16
N PHE A 146 38.36 -13.37 23.01
CA PHE A 146 37.14 -13.83 23.68
C PHE A 146 36.52 -12.75 24.58
N ASN A 147 37.32 -11.94 25.27
CA ASN A 147 36.82 -10.81 26.05
C ASN A 147 36.30 -9.66 25.17
N ALA A 148 36.85 -9.45 23.97
CA ALA A 148 36.34 -8.47 23.01
C ALA A 148 35.04 -8.96 22.36
N GLU A 149 35.00 -10.21 21.90
CA GLU A 149 33.82 -10.91 21.38
C GLU A 149 32.69 -10.91 22.43
N LEU A 150 32.96 -11.33 23.67
CA LEU A 150 31.98 -11.34 24.76
C LEU A 150 31.57 -9.93 25.20
N LYS A 151 32.44 -8.91 25.08
CA LYS A 151 32.06 -7.51 25.31
C LYS A 151 31.13 -7.01 24.19
N ASP A 152 31.42 -7.33 22.94
CA ASP A 152 30.59 -6.93 21.79
C ASP A 152 29.25 -7.68 21.81
N GLU A 153 29.23 -8.96 22.22
CA GLU A 153 28.02 -9.71 22.55
C GLU A 153 27.24 -9.04 23.68
N VAL A 154 27.86 -8.67 24.81
CA VAL A 154 27.17 -7.95 25.89
C VAL A 154 26.67 -6.56 25.45
N GLU A 155 27.36 -5.87 24.55
CA GLU A 155 26.86 -4.63 23.94
C GLU A 155 25.73 -4.87 22.92
N LEU A 156 25.70 -6.02 22.25
CA LEU A 156 24.60 -6.45 21.39
C LEU A 156 23.38 -6.88 22.23
N GLU A 157 23.57 -7.67 23.28
CA GLU A 157 22.55 -8.06 24.25
C GLU A 157 21.96 -6.84 24.95
N ARG A 158 22.77 -5.86 25.38
CA ARG A 158 22.25 -4.60 25.95
C ARG A 158 21.43 -3.80 24.94
N ARG A 159 21.87 -3.72 23.67
CA ARG A 159 21.11 -3.06 22.61
C ARG A 159 19.82 -3.83 22.26
N ALA A 160 19.84 -5.15 22.30
CA ALA A 160 18.66 -5.99 22.13
C ALA A 160 17.69 -5.83 23.30
N ALA A 161 18.19 -5.84 24.55
CA ALA A 161 17.42 -5.65 25.77
C ALA A 161 16.74 -4.28 25.78
N HIS A 162 17.48 -3.18 25.56
CA HIS A 162 16.88 -1.84 25.46
C HIS A 162 15.91 -1.72 24.29
N LYS A 163 16.18 -2.36 23.14
CA LYS A 163 15.19 -2.41 22.05
C LYS A 163 13.93 -3.16 22.46
N THR A 164 14.04 -4.30 23.14
CA THR A 164 12.87 -5.03 23.64
C THR A 164 12.14 -4.26 24.74
N GLU A 165 12.84 -3.46 25.54
CA GLU A 165 12.28 -2.56 26.55
C GLU A 165 11.51 -1.39 25.88
N ASP A 166 12.08 -0.77 24.85
CA ASP A 166 11.39 0.21 23.99
C ASP A 166 10.17 -0.40 23.30
N ASP A 167 10.31 -1.58 22.67
CA ASP A 167 9.22 -2.30 22.00
C ASP A 167 8.12 -2.69 23.01
N ILE A 168 8.46 -3.14 24.23
CA ILE A 168 7.52 -3.42 25.32
C ILE A 168 6.81 -2.13 25.76
N THR A 169 7.52 -1.04 26.08
CA THR A 169 6.84 0.20 26.51
C THR A 169 6.00 0.80 25.38
N ASN A 170 6.35 0.56 24.11
CA ASN A 170 5.53 0.95 22.96
C ASN A 170 4.27 0.07 22.81
N LEU A 171 4.37 -1.24 23.07
CA LEU A 171 3.22 -2.13 23.18
C LEU A 171 2.32 -1.76 24.38
N GLU A 172 2.87 -1.39 25.53
CA GLU A 172 2.12 -0.89 26.69
C GLU A 172 1.41 0.42 26.36
N LYS A 173 2.09 1.40 25.74
CA LYS A 173 1.46 2.65 25.26
C LYS A 173 0.34 2.37 24.25
N ALA A 174 0.52 1.39 23.36
CA ALA A 174 -0.53 0.96 22.43
C ALA A 174 -1.69 0.25 23.14
N LYS A 175 -1.41 -0.56 24.16
CA LYS A 175 -2.40 -1.28 24.94
C LYS A 175 -3.22 -0.34 25.83
N LEU A 176 -2.60 0.62 26.51
CA LEU A 176 -3.27 1.69 27.25
C LEU A 176 -4.20 2.51 26.34
N ARG A 177 -3.80 2.80 25.09
CA ARG A 177 -4.67 3.44 24.09
C ARG A 177 -5.85 2.53 23.67
N GLN A 178 -5.61 1.23 23.50
CA GLN A 178 -6.66 0.26 23.22
C GLN A 178 -7.66 0.17 24.37
N ASP A 179 -7.18 0.14 25.62
CA ASP A 179 -8.04 -0.02 26.80
C ASP A 179 -8.82 1.25 27.11
N ALA A 180 -8.24 2.43 26.91
CA ALA A 180 -8.97 3.70 26.93
C ALA A 180 -10.07 3.76 25.83
N LEU A 181 -9.78 3.25 24.62
CA LEU A 181 -10.78 3.12 23.56
C LEU A 181 -11.88 2.12 23.95
N ILE A 182 -11.53 0.95 24.49
CA ILE A 182 -12.48 -0.06 24.97
C ILE A 182 -13.39 0.52 26.04
N LEU A 183 -12.85 1.26 27.01
CA LEU A 183 -13.65 1.95 28.04
C LEU A 183 -14.63 2.95 27.41
N SER A 184 -14.19 3.80 26.48
CA SER A 184 -15.08 4.76 25.80
C SER A 184 -16.17 4.08 24.95
N LEU A 185 -15.87 2.92 24.36
CA LEU A 185 -16.83 2.12 23.61
C LEU A 185 -17.81 1.40 24.54
N GLN A 186 -17.36 0.85 25.66
CA GLN A 186 -18.21 0.25 26.69
C GLN A 186 -19.14 1.30 27.32
N GLU A 187 -18.65 2.51 27.55
CA GLU A 187 -19.47 3.62 28.05
C GLU A 187 -20.49 4.07 26.99
N ARG A 188 -20.11 4.20 25.71
CA ARG A 188 -21.10 4.50 24.66
C ARG A 188 -22.11 3.36 24.45
N ILE A 189 -21.70 2.10 24.63
CA ILE A 189 -22.62 0.94 24.64
C ILE A 189 -23.63 1.09 25.78
N LYS A 190 -23.20 1.33 27.02
CA LYS A 190 -24.12 1.55 28.16
C LYS A 190 -25.10 2.70 27.92
N VAL A 191 -24.63 3.80 27.31
CA VAL A 191 -25.52 4.92 26.96
C VAL A 191 -26.51 4.51 25.88
N LEU A 192 -26.10 3.76 24.85
CA LEU A 192 -27.00 3.22 23.80
C LEU A 192 -27.99 2.17 24.35
N GLU A 193 -27.57 1.36 25.32
CA GLU A 193 -28.43 0.39 26.02
C GLU A 193 -29.50 1.11 26.85
N ASN A 194 -29.13 2.18 27.56
CA ASN A 194 -30.07 3.03 28.30
C ASN A 194 -31.01 3.81 27.36
N GLU A 195 -30.48 4.39 26.27
CA GLU A 195 -31.29 5.00 25.19
C GLU A 195 -32.32 3.98 24.67
N SER A 196 -31.88 2.77 24.31
CA SER A 196 -32.73 1.68 23.83
C SER A 196 -33.76 1.22 24.85
N ALA A 197 -33.41 1.09 26.13
CA ALA A 197 -34.34 0.73 27.19
C ALA A 197 -35.46 1.78 27.32
N SER A 198 -35.10 3.07 27.36
CA SER A 198 -36.08 4.17 27.44
C SER A 198 -37.00 4.24 26.21
N LEU A 199 -36.49 3.94 25.02
CA LEU A 199 -37.28 3.88 23.78
C LEU A 199 -38.22 2.67 23.77
N ASN A 200 -37.79 1.51 24.28
CA ASN A 200 -38.66 0.33 24.41
C ASN A 200 -39.79 0.58 25.43
N GLU A 201 -39.50 1.26 26.54
CA GLU A 201 -40.51 1.64 27.53
C GLU A 201 -41.52 2.66 26.96
N GLN A 202 -41.05 3.68 26.23
CA GLN A 202 -41.92 4.61 25.49
C GLN A 202 -42.79 3.89 24.45
N VAL A 203 -42.23 2.94 23.68
CA VAL A 203 -42.99 2.14 22.70
C VAL A 203 -44.01 1.22 23.39
N SER A 204 -43.72 0.72 24.60
CA SER A 204 -44.71 -0.02 25.40
C SER A 204 -45.85 0.89 25.86
N GLY A 205 -45.53 2.06 26.42
CA GLY A 205 -46.52 3.06 26.83
C GLY A 205 -47.44 3.48 25.68
N GLN A 206 -46.87 3.80 24.51
CA GLN A 206 -47.65 4.14 23.31
C GLN A 206 -48.51 2.97 22.80
N ARG A 207 -48.06 1.71 22.97
CA ARG A 207 -48.87 0.53 22.63
C ARG A 207 -50.06 0.36 23.58
N ASP A 208 -49.86 0.61 24.88
CA ASP A 208 -50.96 0.55 25.86
C ASP A 208 -51.93 1.72 25.70
N GLU A 209 -51.44 2.93 25.40
CA GLU A 209 -52.28 4.09 25.07
C GLU A 209 -53.08 3.87 23.78
N THR A 210 -52.46 3.40 22.70
CA THR A 210 -53.17 3.07 21.45
C THR A 210 -54.07 1.85 21.57
N LYS A 211 -53.83 0.95 22.54
CA LYS A 211 -54.78 -0.12 22.91
C LYS A 211 -56.00 0.46 23.61
N ARG A 212 -55.83 1.29 24.66
CA ARG A 212 -56.94 1.98 25.35
C ARG A 212 -57.76 2.84 24.38
N ALA A 213 -57.10 3.56 23.46
CA ALA A 213 -57.77 4.38 22.45
C ALA A 213 -58.56 3.56 21.41
N ARG A 214 -58.20 2.28 21.17
CA ARG A 214 -59.00 1.36 20.34
C ARG A 214 -60.16 0.78 21.14
N GLU A 215 -59.97 0.51 22.43
CA GLU A 215 -61.01 0.02 23.33
C GLU A 215 -62.11 1.09 23.47
N THR A 216 -61.76 2.34 23.79
CA THR A 216 -62.75 3.43 23.86
C THR A 216 -63.39 3.78 22.50
N LEU A 217 -62.68 3.58 21.38
CA LEU A 217 -63.27 3.74 20.04
C LEU A 217 -64.25 2.60 19.72
N ALA A 218 -63.98 1.37 20.14
CA ALA A 218 -64.90 0.24 20.00
C ALA A 218 -66.15 0.42 20.87
N ASP A 219 -65.99 0.90 22.11
CA ASP A 219 -67.10 1.26 22.99
C ASP A 219 -67.95 2.37 22.36
N ALA A 220 -67.33 3.43 21.84
CA ALA A 220 -68.02 4.52 21.14
C ALA A 220 -68.71 4.07 19.84
N MET A 221 -68.16 3.08 19.13
CA MET A 221 -68.85 2.44 18.00
C MET A 221 -70.07 1.63 18.45
N SER A 222 -69.97 0.88 19.55
CA SER A 222 -71.10 0.15 20.13
C SER A 222 -72.23 1.08 20.57
N GLU A 223 -71.90 2.19 21.24
CA GLU A 223 -72.87 3.25 21.60
C GLU A 223 -73.49 3.89 20.36
N MET A 224 -72.71 4.14 19.31
CA MET A 224 -73.23 4.67 18.04
C MET A 224 -74.18 3.68 17.33
N GLU A 225 -73.87 2.37 17.37
CA GLU A 225 -74.78 1.33 16.85
C GLU A 225 -76.07 1.22 17.68
N ALA A 226 -75.99 1.36 19.00
CA ALA A 226 -77.16 1.44 19.88
C ALA A 226 -78.03 2.67 19.56
N ILE A 227 -77.43 3.86 19.41
CA ILE A 227 -78.13 5.10 19.00
C ILE A 227 -78.76 4.94 17.61
N VAL A 228 -78.14 4.20 16.68
CA VAL A 228 -78.72 3.90 15.37
C VAL A 228 -79.90 2.91 15.47
N MET A 229 -79.83 1.90 16.34
CA MET A 229 -80.97 1.02 16.66
C MET A 229 -82.14 1.82 17.27
N GLU A 230 -81.88 2.68 18.25
CA GLU A 230 -82.91 3.53 18.87
C GLU A 230 -83.54 4.50 17.86
N LYS A 231 -82.74 5.19 17.04
CA LYS A 231 -83.25 6.06 15.97
C LYS A 231 -84.13 5.29 14.99
N LYS A 232 -83.74 4.06 14.62
CA LYS A 232 -84.54 3.19 13.75
C LYS A 232 -85.87 2.77 14.41
N GLN A 233 -85.84 2.44 15.71
CA GLN A 233 -87.03 2.11 16.50
C GLN A 233 -87.96 3.33 16.65
N LEU A 234 -87.43 4.51 16.96
CA LEU A 234 -88.18 5.77 17.05
C LEU A 234 -88.82 6.14 15.70
N VAL A 235 -88.10 5.99 14.58
CA VAL A 235 -88.67 6.21 13.23
C VAL A 235 -89.77 5.19 12.92
N GLN A 236 -89.65 3.93 13.37
CA GLN A 236 -90.71 2.93 13.22
C GLN A 236 -91.93 3.23 14.10
N GLN A 237 -91.73 3.66 15.34
CA GLN A 237 -92.80 4.12 16.24
C GLN A 237 -93.50 5.36 15.67
N TRP A 238 -92.75 6.36 15.20
CA TRP A 238 -93.27 7.58 14.57
C TRP A 238 -94.09 7.27 13.31
N ARG A 239 -93.59 6.38 12.43
CA ARG A 239 -94.35 5.88 11.27
C ARG A 239 -95.64 5.16 11.68
N SER A 240 -95.60 4.36 12.75
CA SER A 240 -96.80 3.70 13.31
C SER A 240 -97.82 4.72 13.82
N SER A 241 -97.36 5.73 14.58
CA SER A 241 -98.20 6.84 15.06
C SER A 241 -98.75 7.70 13.91
N LEU A 242 -97.99 7.92 12.85
CA LEU A 242 -98.43 8.62 11.64
C LEU A 242 -99.52 7.84 10.89
N ILE A 243 -99.36 6.53 10.73
CA ILE A 243 -100.41 5.64 10.18
C ILE A 243 -101.65 5.62 11.10
N GLY A 244 -101.46 5.63 12.42
CA GLY A 244 -102.53 5.75 13.40
C GLY A 244 -103.28 7.09 13.31
N MET A 245 -102.56 8.18 13.08
CA MET A 245 -103.11 9.52 12.86
C MET A 245 -103.85 9.60 11.52
N GLN A 246 -103.28 9.06 10.44
CA GLN A 246 -103.95 8.98 9.14
C GLN A 246 -105.25 8.18 9.23
N ARG A 247 -105.25 7.01 9.89
CA ARG A 247 -106.48 6.22 10.12
C ARG A 247 -107.52 6.96 10.95
N ARG A 248 -107.10 7.84 11.87
CA ARG A 248 -108.01 8.74 12.62
C ARG A 248 -108.55 9.85 11.71
N GLN A 249 -107.73 10.43 10.83
CA GLN A 249 -108.17 11.43 9.85
C GLN A 249 -109.16 10.81 8.83
N ASP A 250 -108.89 9.60 8.33
CA ASP A 250 -109.81 8.86 7.46
C ASP A 250 -111.14 8.53 8.16
N ALA A 251 -111.10 8.24 9.47
CA ALA A 251 -112.29 8.02 10.27
C ALA A 251 -113.07 9.33 10.52
N VAL A 252 -112.39 10.42 10.87
CA VAL A 252 -112.99 11.75 11.04
C VAL A 252 -113.64 12.20 9.73
N LYS A 253 -112.92 12.12 8.60
CA LYS A 253 -113.44 12.45 7.27
C LYS A 253 -114.70 11.65 6.92
N LYS A 254 -114.74 10.36 7.23
CA LYS A 254 -115.96 9.53 7.06
C LYS A 254 -117.10 9.95 7.98
N THR A 255 -116.83 10.38 9.20
CA THR A 255 -117.86 10.93 10.09
C THR A 255 -118.32 12.34 9.67
N GLU A 256 -117.45 13.14 9.04
CA GLU A 256 -117.80 14.44 8.45
C GLU A 256 -118.63 14.27 7.17
N GLU A 257 -118.28 13.31 6.31
CA GLU A 257 -119.06 12.90 5.14
C GLU A 257 -120.46 12.39 5.54
N ALA A 258 -120.53 11.51 6.55
CA ALA A 258 -121.81 11.02 7.09
C ALA A 258 -122.62 12.13 7.78
N LEU A 259 -121.97 13.07 8.49
CA LEU A 259 -122.62 14.23 9.09
C LEU A 259 -123.13 15.21 8.02
N GLN A 260 -122.42 15.35 6.90
CA GLN A 260 -122.88 16.18 5.79
C GLN A 260 -124.07 15.52 5.07
N GLN A 261 -124.01 14.22 4.80
CA GLN A 261 -125.17 13.46 4.32
C GLN A 261 -126.38 13.64 5.24
N GLN A 262 -126.21 13.53 6.55
CA GLN A 262 -127.31 13.76 7.51
C GLN A 262 -127.82 15.22 7.55
N LYS A 263 -126.99 16.23 7.25
CA LYS A 263 -127.47 17.60 7.04
C LYS A 263 -128.24 17.74 5.73
N ASP A 264 -127.78 17.10 4.66
CA ASP A 264 -128.43 17.14 3.35
C ASP A 264 -129.79 16.39 3.43
N ASP A 265 -129.85 15.25 4.13
CA ASP A 265 -131.08 14.53 4.48
C ASP A 265 -132.02 15.41 5.32
N LEU A 266 -131.51 16.12 6.33
CA LEU A 266 -132.31 17.07 7.13
C LEU A 266 -132.83 18.23 6.28
N LEU A 267 -132.06 18.75 5.32
CA LEU A 267 -132.52 19.77 4.39
C LEU A 267 -133.59 19.21 3.43
N VAL A 268 -133.49 17.96 2.99
CA VAL A 268 -134.58 17.29 2.25
C VAL A 268 -135.84 17.19 3.11
N LEU A 269 -135.72 16.75 4.36
CA LEU A 269 -136.84 16.68 5.31
C LEU A 269 -137.44 18.06 5.63
N GLU A 270 -136.64 19.12 5.74
CA GLU A 270 -137.15 20.49 5.88
C GLU A 270 -137.86 20.99 4.61
N ASN A 271 -137.40 20.61 3.42
CA ASN A 271 -138.08 20.89 2.16
C ASN A 271 -139.42 20.11 2.06
N GLU A 272 -139.46 18.85 2.49
CA GLU A 272 -140.70 18.07 2.61
C GLU A 272 -141.66 18.68 3.64
N ILE A 273 -141.18 19.05 4.83
CA ILE A 273 -141.99 19.71 5.88
C ILE A 273 -142.51 21.07 5.39
N THR A 274 -141.73 21.85 4.64
CA THR A 274 -142.20 23.13 4.08
C THR A 274 -143.16 22.93 2.90
N GLY A 275 -143.00 21.87 2.11
CA GLY A 275 -143.99 21.39 1.13
C GLY A 275 -145.32 21.04 1.79
N CYS A 276 -145.31 20.09 2.74
CA CYS A 276 -146.49 19.70 3.53
C CYS A 276 -147.14 20.90 4.24
N ARG A 277 -146.37 21.86 4.78
CA ARG A 277 -146.91 23.11 5.34
C ARG A 277 -147.56 24.02 4.29
N ARG A 278 -147.07 24.01 3.05
CA ARG A 278 -147.66 24.75 1.91
C ARG A 278 -148.98 24.12 1.49
N ASP A 279 -149.03 22.79 1.44
CA ASP A 279 -150.23 22.04 1.06
C ASP A 279 -151.31 22.11 2.15
N VAL A 280 -150.92 22.05 3.43
CA VAL A 280 -151.82 22.34 4.56
C VAL A 280 -152.39 23.76 4.48
N ARG A 281 -151.59 24.78 4.11
CA ARG A 281 -152.11 26.14 3.89
C ARG A 281 -153.04 26.21 2.67
N ALA A 282 -152.75 25.48 1.60
CA ALA A 282 -153.62 25.42 0.43
C ALA A 282 -154.98 24.80 0.78
N ALA A 283 -154.99 23.69 1.52
CA ALA A 283 -156.19 23.05 2.05
C ALA A 283 -156.94 23.94 3.05
N GLN A 284 -156.24 24.70 3.90
CA GLN A 284 -156.86 25.71 4.78
C GLN A 284 -157.54 26.83 3.98
N VAL A 285 -156.89 27.35 2.92
CA VAL A 285 -157.47 28.37 2.03
C VAL A 285 -158.66 27.84 1.23
N GLU A 286 -158.65 26.58 0.81
CA GLU A 286 -159.81 25.93 0.23
C GLU A 286 -160.94 25.78 1.26
N ASN A 287 -160.63 25.33 2.48
CA ASN A 287 -161.60 25.19 3.55
C ASN A 287 -162.27 26.53 3.92
N THR A 288 -161.52 27.65 3.95
CA THR A 288 -162.10 28.99 4.13
C THR A 288 -163.01 29.39 2.97
N LYS A 289 -162.65 29.08 1.71
CA LYS A 289 -163.53 29.33 0.55
C LYS A 289 -164.80 28.50 0.59
N LEU A 290 -164.72 27.25 1.05
CA LEU A 290 -165.88 26.38 1.27
C LEU A 290 -166.75 26.92 2.41
N THR A 291 -166.16 27.46 3.47
CA THR A 291 -166.90 28.13 4.57
C THR A 291 -167.57 29.43 4.09
N GLU A 292 -166.89 30.24 3.27
CA GLU A 292 -167.47 31.41 2.60
C GLU A 292 -168.56 31.05 1.58
N PHE A 293 -168.57 29.82 1.06
CA PHE A 293 -169.60 29.33 0.15
C PHE A 293 -170.81 28.78 0.93
N MET A 294 -170.57 28.03 2.01
CA MET A 294 -171.60 27.63 2.97
C MET A 294 -172.32 28.86 3.54
N SER A 295 -171.60 29.86 4.04
CA SER A 295 -172.25 31.05 4.61
C SER A 295 -173.02 31.89 3.57
N ARG A 296 -172.69 31.77 2.28
CA ARG A 296 -173.54 32.32 1.19
C ARG A 296 -174.81 31.50 1.00
N ILE A 297 -174.72 30.17 0.97
CA ILE A 297 -175.87 29.27 0.91
C ILE A 297 -176.79 29.46 2.13
N ASP A 298 -176.23 29.59 3.34
CA ASP A 298 -177.01 29.84 4.56
C ASP A 298 -177.77 31.18 4.49
N ASN A 299 -177.14 32.24 3.94
CA ASN A 299 -177.82 33.50 3.68
C ASN A 299 -178.90 33.38 2.59
N GLU A 300 -178.68 32.60 1.53
CA GLU A 300 -179.69 32.31 0.50
C GLU A 300 -180.87 31.53 1.09
N ILE A 301 -180.63 30.55 1.97
CA ILE A 301 -181.66 29.82 2.73
C ILE A 301 -182.49 30.79 3.58
N VAL A 302 -181.86 31.66 4.38
CA VAL A 302 -182.57 32.66 5.21
C VAL A 302 -183.38 33.67 4.37
N ILE A 303 -182.96 33.96 3.14
CA ILE A 303 -183.75 34.77 2.19
C ILE A 303 -184.94 33.98 1.65
N LEU A 304 -184.76 32.70 1.29
CA LEU A 304 -185.82 31.81 0.82
C LEU A 304 -186.87 31.51 1.89
N GLU A 305 -186.46 31.31 3.15
CA GLU A 305 -187.36 31.16 4.30
C GLU A 305 -188.28 32.38 4.46
N LYS A 306 -187.71 33.59 4.44
CA LYS A 306 -188.50 34.85 4.48
C LYS A 306 -189.45 35.01 3.29
N GLN A 307 -189.08 34.52 2.11
CA GLN A 307 -189.98 34.50 0.96
C GLN A 307 -191.11 33.46 1.14
N MET A 308 -190.82 32.32 1.77
CA MET A 308 -191.79 31.28 2.07
C MET A 308 -192.81 31.73 3.12
N ASP A 309 -192.37 32.41 4.20
CA ASP A 309 -193.26 33.06 5.17
C ASP A 309 -194.18 34.10 4.50
N GLY A 310 -193.62 34.92 3.60
CA GLY A 310 -194.37 35.89 2.81
C GLY A 310 -195.39 35.26 1.83
N LEU A 311 -195.23 33.99 1.46
CA LEU A 311 -196.20 33.22 0.68
C LEU A 311 -197.25 32.55 1.59
N LEU A 312 -196.87 32.11 2.79
CA LEU A 312 -197.80 31.57 3.78
C LEU A 312 -198.81 32.62 4.25
N ALA A 313 -198.36 33.85 4.55
CA ALA A 313 -199.26 34.95 4.91
C ALA A 313 -200.31 35.25 3.82
N LYS A 314 -199.89 35.26 2.54
CA LYS A 314 -200.80 35.45 1.39
C LYS A 314 -201.77 34.30 1.19
N LYS A 315 -201.36 33.07 1.53
CA LYS A 315 -202.25 31.89 1.52
C LYS A 315 -203.34 32.03 2.58
N GLU A 316 -203.00 32.50 3.79
CA GLU A 316 -203.98 32.72 4.86
C GLU A 316 -205.00 33.82 4.50
N GLU A 317 -204.53 34.96 3.99
CA GLU A 317 -205.38 36.03 3.45
C GLU A 317 -206.32 35.51 2.33
N SER A 318 -205.81 34.68 1.42
CA SER A 318 -206.61 34.05 0.37
C SER A 318 -207.63 33.04 0.90
N THR A 319 -207.37 32.34 2.01
CA THR A 319 -208.37 31.44 2.63
C THR A 319 -209.48 32.20 3.36
N GLN A 320 -209.18 33.34 3.96
CA GLN A 320 -210.18 34.19 4.61
C GLN A 320 -211.16 34.80 3.59
N THR A 321 -210.67 35.25 2.43
CA THR A 321 -211.54 35.76 1.35
C THR A 321 -212.42 34.66 0.73
N TYR A 322 -211.92 33.43 0.63
CA TYR A 322 -212.70 32.29 0.13
C TYR A 322 -213.91 31.96 1.03
N ALA A 323 -213.73 31.98 2.35
CA ALA A 323 -214.80 31.73 3.33
C ALA A 323 -215.93 32.79 3.31
N LEU A 324 -215.63 34.02 2.86
CA LEU A 324 -216.64 35.06 2.67
C LEU A 324 -217.47 34.83 1.40
N LEU A 325 -216.85 34.37 0.31
CA LEU A 325 -217.53 34.03 -0.94
C LEU A 325 -218.45 32.82 -0.80
N GLU A 326 -218.06 31.79 -0.05
CA GLU A 326 -218.88 30.61 0.23
C GLU A 326 -220.22 30.99 0.92
N LYS A 327 -220.17 31.96 1.85
CA LYS A 327 -221.36 32.53 2.50
C LYS A 327 -222.27 33.30 1.55
N ALA A 328 -221.72 33.98 0.54
CA ALA A 328 -222.48 34.74 -0.45
C ALA A 328 -223.16 33.83 -1.49
N ILE A 329 -222.55 32.70 -1.84
CA ILE A 329 -223.14 31.72 -2.76
C ILE A 329 -224.43 31.13 -2.17
N ALA A 330 -224.44 30.82 -0.88
CA ALA A 330 -225.59 30.18 -0.21
C ALA A 330 -226.92 30.93 -0.43
N SER A 331 -226.98 32.25 -0.18
CA SER A 331 -228.23 33.02 -0.33
C SER A 331 -228.75 33.06 -1.77
N THR A 332 -227.85 33.16 -2.76
CA THR A 332 -228.24 33.16 -4.19
C THR A 332 -228.87 31.84 -4.65
N THR A 333 -228.73 30.74 -3.90
CA THR A 333 -229.37 29.44 -4.24
C THR A 333 -230.83 29.34 -3.83
N GLU A 334 -231.31 30.18 -2.91
CA GLU A 334 -232.73 30.20 -2.52
C GLU A 334 -233.57 30.99 -3.51
N GLU A 335 -233.11 32.18 -3.92
CA GLU A 335 -233.76 33.02 -4.93
C GLU A 335 -233.93 32.29 -6.28
N ARG A 336 -232.94 31.49 -6.68
CA ARG A 336 -232.93 30.76 -7.96
C ARG A 336 -234.10 29.77 -8.09
N LYS A 337 -234.60 29.21 -6.99
CA LYS A 337 -235.74 28.27 -6.98
C LYS A 337 -237.09 28.94 -7.20
N ALA A 338 -237.22 30.24 -6.90
CA ALA A 338 -238.46 30.99 -7.14
C ALA A 338 -238.72 31.24 -8.64
N ILE A 339 -237.66 31.40 -9.42
CA ILE A 339 -237.73 31.70 -10.86
C ILE A 339 -238.13 30.46 -11.68
N GLU A 340 -237.74 29.27 -11.24
CA GLU A 340 -238.00 28.00 -11.92
C GLU A 340 -239.51 27.69 -12.06
N PHE A 341 -240.36 28.24 -11.19
CA PHE A 341 -241.81 28.11 -11.26
C PHE A 341 -242.43 28.86 -12.46
N GLN A 342 -241.84 29.99 -12.89
CA GLN A 342 -242.38 30.79 -14.01
C GLN A 342 -242.04 30.19 -15.39
N PHE A 343 -240.99 29.37 -15.49
CA PHE A 343 -240.56 28.79 -16.77
C PHE A 343 -241.61 27.86 -17.40
N LYS A 344 -242.43 27.20 -16.57
CA LYS A 344 -243.51 26.30 -17.02
C LYS A 344 -244.66 27.00 -17.77
N GLY A 345 -244.77 28.33 -17.71
CA GLY A 345 -245.88 29.07 -18.32
C GLY A 345 -245.72 29.47 -19.79
N LYS A 346 -244.49 29.54 -20.33
CA LYS A 346 -244.23 30.14 -21.66
C LYS A 346 -243.72 29.18 -22.75
N SER A 347 -243.32 27.95 -22.42
CA SER A 347 -242.80 27.01 -23.43
C SER A 347 -243.86 26.41 -24.36
N ALA A 348 -245.15 26.55 -24.06
CA ALA A 348 -246.24 25.89 -24.80
C ALA A 348 -246.54 26.49 -26.19
N VAL A 349 -245.93 27.62 -26.55
CA VAL A 349 -246.21 28.35 -27.81
C VAL A 349 -245.08 28.20 -28.85
N LEU A 350 -243.87 27.83 -28.41
CA LEU A 350 -242.69 27.69 -29.30
C LEU A 350 -242.58 26.33 -30.02
N SER A 351 -243.61 25.49 -29.97
CA SER A 351 -243.53 24.11 -30.46
C SER A 351 -243.69 23.94 -31.98
N ASP A 352 -244.30 24.90 -32.69
CA ASP A 352 -245.09 24.54 -33.88
C ASP A 352 -244.56 25.08 -35.23
N VAL A 353 -244.44 26.40 -35.44
CA VAL A 353 -244.33 26.96 -36.83
C VAL A 353 -242.99 27.63 -37.20
N GLU A 354 -242.18 28.17 -36.29
CA GLU A 354 -240.88 28.81 -36.63
C GLU A 354 -239.76 27.81 -37.04
N LYS A 355 -240.14 26.57 -37.38
CA LYS A 355 -239.38 25.69 -38.29
C LYS A 355 -239.20 26.29 -39.69
N GLN A 356 -239.93 27.35 -40.03
CA GLN A 356 -239.74 28.09 -41.27
C GLN A 356 -238.48 28.98 -41.22
N ILE A 357 -237.46 28.53 -41.95
CA ILE A 357 -236.50 29.40 -42.65
C ILE A 357 -235.66 30.31 -41.70
N ALA A 358 -234.51 29.91 -41.16
CA ALA A 358 -233.47 29.03 -41.69
C ALA A 358 -233.14 29.30 -43.18
N LYS A 359 -232.09 30.11 -43.44
CA LYS A 359 -231.53 30.47 -44.76
C LYS A 359 -232.41 31.50 -45.50
N HIS A 360 -232.02 32.76 -45.69
CA HIS A 360 -230.72 33.42 -45.57
C HIS A 360 -230.92 34.77 -44.86
N ALA A 361 -230.10 35.19 -43.90
CA ALA A 361 -228.67 35.51 -44.02
C ALA A 361 -228.41 36.67 -45.01
N LYS A 362 -227.53 37.62 -44.64
CA LYS A 362 -227.15 38.81 -45.42
C LYS A 362 -228.23 39.92 -45.52
N ALA A 363 -228.70 40.43 -44.38
CA ALA A 363 -229.27 41.78 -44.29
C ALA A 363 -229.28 42.31 -42.84
N ILE A 364 -229.03 43.58 -42.58
CA ILE A 364 -227.85 44.38 -43.00
C ILE A 364 -227.67 45.48 -41.93
N VAL A 365 -226.52 45.64 -41.30
CA VAL A 365 -225.37 44.72 -41.30
C VAL A 365 -224.71 44.83 -39.92
N ASP A 366 -223.42 45.12 -39.88
CA ASP A 366 -222.87 46.17 -39.02
C ASP A 366 -223.88 47.36 -38.93
N MET A 367 -224.15 47.99 -37.78
CA MET A 367 -223.34 48.14 -36.57
C MET A 367 -224.00 47.45 -35.36
N GLU A 368 -223.34 46.75 -34.41
CA GLU A 368 -221.94 46.82 -33.92
C GLU A 368 -221.35 45.41 -33.58
N ASN A 369 -220.41 44.74 -34.26
CA ASN A 369 -219.93 44.76 -35.66
C ASN A 369 -219.51 46.14 -36.21
N GLU A 370 -218.25 46.53 -36.41
CA GLU A 370 -217.13 45.78 -36.99
C GLU A 370 -215.92 45.70 -36.04
N VAL A 371 -214.84 45.07 -36.53
CA VAL A 371 -213.51 44.99 -35.89
C VAL A 371 -213.54 44.22 -34.56
N LEU A 372 -213.63 42.89 -34.61
CA LEU A 372 -212.45 42.02 -34.73
C LEU A 372 -211.48 42.25 -33.54
N VAL A 373 -211.39 41.38 -32.54
CA VAL A 373 -211.44 39.90 -32.57
C VAL A 373 -210.53 39.34 -33.66
N HIS A 374 -209.27 39.05 -33.33
CA HIS A 374 -208.75 37.67 -33.36
C HIS A 374 -207.28 37.58 -32.92
N LEU A 375 -206.95 36.52 -32.16
CA LEU A 375 -205.62 35.88 -32.01
C LEU A 375 -204.47 36.75 -31.44
N SER A 376 -203.40 36.21 -30.84
CA SER A 376 -203.16 35.01 -30.02
C SER A 376 -201.70 35.08 -29.54
N LYS A 377 -201.39 35.00 -28.24
CA LYS A 377 -200.89 33.78 -27.56
C LYS A 377 -199.86 32.89 -28.33
N GLN A 378 -198.61 32.95 -27.85
CA GLN A 378 -197.78 31.81 -27.35
C GLN A 378 -196.66 31.16 -28.25
N THR A 379 -195.66 30.54 -27.57
CA THR A 379 -194.41 29.78 -27.99
C THR A 379 -193.08 30.60 -28.03
N THR A 380 -191.83 30.19 -27.68
CA THR A 380 -191.05 28.93 -27.29
C THR A 380 -190.44 28.10 -28.44
N LEU A 381 -189.17 27.62 -28.49
CA LEU A 381 -187.92 27.60 -27.66
C LEU A 381 -186.68 27.52 -28.65
N LYS A 382 -185.42 27.04 -28.50
CA LYS A 382 -184.48 26.28 -27.58
C LYS A 382 -183.01 26.51 -28.14
N GLN A 383 -181.82 25.98 -27.75
CA GLN A 383 -181.27 25.08 -26.70
C GLN A 383 -179.81 25.49 -26.25
N GLU A 384 -178.71 24.72 -26.51
CA GLU A 384 -177.44 24.74 -25.71
C GLU A 384 -176.09 24.46 -26.46
N SER A 385 -174.96 24.91 -25.84
CA SER A 385 -173.65 24.20 -25.64
C SER A 385 -172.34 24.84 -26.19
N GLN A 386 -171.28 24.84 -25.36
CA GLN A 386 -169.88 24.47 -25.71
C GLN A 386 -168.93 24.54 -24.48
N GLY A 387 -167.92 23.66 -24.42
CA GLY A 387 -166.91 23.62 -23.35
C GLY A 387 -165.45 23.42 -23.80
N SER A 388 -165.19 23.24 -25.10
CA SER A 388 -163.89 22.77 -25.63
C SER A 388 -162.76 23.81 -25.68
N LEU A 389 -162.97 25.02 -25.15
CA LEU A 389 -162.06 26.17 -25.32
C LEU A 389 -160.88 26.21 -24.34
N GLN A 390 -160.92 25.47 -23.23
CA GLN A 390 -159.91 25.57 -22.16
C GLN A 390 -158.64 24.74 -22.41
N GLU A 391 -158.73 23.61 -23.13
CA GLU A 391 -157.58 22.72 -23.38
C GLU A 391 -156.49 23.38 -24.24
N VAL A 392 -156.89 24.20 -25.22
CA VAL A 392 -155.99 24.84 -26.20
C VAL A 392 -155.10 25.91 -25.54
N GLN A 393 -155.58 26.56 -24.48
CA GLN A 393 -154.83 27.57 -23.74
C GLN A 393 -153.57 26.96 -23.09
N ARG A 394 -153.76 25.79 -22.46
CA ARG A 394 -152.80 25.08 -21.61
C ARG A 394 -151.49 24.71 -22.31
N ILE A 395 -151.54 24.45 -23.62
CA ILE A 395 -150.38 24.03 -24.43
C ILE A 395 -149.47 25.23 -24.78
N LYS A 396 -150.03 26.44 -24.94
CA LYS A 396 -149.24 27.63 -25.32
C LYS A 396 -148.34 28.12 -24.18
N ASP A 397 -148.80 28.05 -22.95
CA ASP A 397 -148.02 28.49 -21.78
C ASP A 397 -146.84 27.55 -21.50
N LEU A 398 -146.98 26.26 -21.82
CA LEU A 398 -145.92 25.25 -21.71
C LEU A 398 -144.76 25.49 -22.71
N ILE A 399 -145.05 26.02 -23.90
CA ILE A 399 -144.03 26.39 -24.90
C ILE A 399 -143.26 27.64 -24.42
N ARG A 400 -143.97 28.68 -23.98
CA ARG A 400 -143.38 29.91 -23.44
C ARG A 400 -142.45 29.65 -22.26
N ALA A 401 -142.82 28.73 -21.36
CA ALA A 401 -141.98 28.33 -20.24
C ALA A 401 -140.63 27.72 -20.69
N LYS A 402 -140.58 27.07 -21.86
CA LYS A 402 -139.34 26.50 -22.42
C LYS A 402 -138.50 27.54 -23.16
N GLU A 403 -139.12 28.45 -23.90
CA GLU A 403 -138.44 29.62 -24.48
C GLU A 403 -137.79 30.48 -23.39
N GLN A 404 -138.49 30.65 -22.26
CA GLN A 404 -137.97 31.39 -21.10
C GLN A 404 -136.81 30.68 -20.39
N GLN A 405 -136.77 29.34 -20.37
CA GLN A 405 -135.60 28.59 -19.88
C GLN A 405 -134.37 28.73 -20.80
N VAL A 406 -134.55 28.78 -22.13
CA VAL A 406 -133.43 29.03 -23.05
C VAL A 406 -132.87 30.44 -22.83
N ALA A 407 -133.73 31.45 -22.72
CA ALA A 407 -133.31 32.82 -22.41
C ALA A 407 -132.61 32.93 -21.03
N GLN A 408 -132.98 32.11 -20.04
CA GLN A 408 -132.27 32.03 -18.76
C GLN A 408 -130.87 31.43 -18.92
N MET A 409 -130.72 30.30 -19.63
CA MET A 409 -129.43 29.68 -19.91
C MET A 409 -128.48 30.61 -20.67
N GLU A 410 -128.98 31.39 -21.64
CA GLU A 410 -128.16 32.37 -22.36
C GLU A 410 -127.72 33.54 -21.47
N ASN A 411 -128.57 33.99 -20.53
CA ASN A 411 -128.19 34.98 -19.54
C ASN A 411 -127.18 34.44 -18.51
N GLU A 412 -127.28 33.18 -18.10
CA GLU A 412 -126.29 32.53 -17.24
C GLU A 412 -124.93 32.38 -17.95
N LEU A 413 -124.93 32.02 -19.24
CA LEU A 413 -123.71 31.92 -20.04
C LEU A 413 -123.08 33.31 -20.26
N ALA A 414 -123.89 34.35 -20.47
CA ALA A 414 -123.42 35.74 -20.49
C ALA A 414 -122.84 36.17 -19.13
N ARG A 415 -123.51 35.81 -18.02
CA ARG A 415 -123.07 36.09 -16.64
C ARG A 415 -121.74 35.43 -16.33
N ILE A 416 -121.57 34.14 -16.59
CA ILE A 416 -120.29 33.42 -16.42
C ILE A 416 -119.17 34.08 -17.25
N ARG A 417 -119.50 34.64 -18.42
CA ARG A 417 -118.54 35.38 -19.27
C ARG A 417 -118.15 36.73 -18.68
N VAL A 418 -119.09 37.42 -18.01
CA VAL A 418 -118.82 38.62 -17.21
C VAL A 418 -118.01 38.26 -15.96
N ASP A 419 -118.38 37.21 -15.22
CA ASP A 419 -117.67 36.74 -14.03
C ASP A 419 -116.23 36.32 -14.36
N ALA A 420 -115.99 35.71 -15.52
CA ALA A 420 -114.64 35.37 -16.01
C ALA A 420 -113.82 36.61 -16.41
N LEU A 421 -114.45 37.64 -16.99
CA LEU A 421 -113.80 38.92 -17.28
C LEU A 421 -113.56 39.75 -16.00
N GLN A 422 -114.48 39.71 -15.04
CA GLN A 422 -114.31 40.30 -13.71
C GLN A 422 -113.22 39.57 -12.93
N SER A 423 -113.10 38.24 -13.03
CA SER A 423 -112.02 37.49 -12.41
C SER A 423 -110.66 37.80 -13.06
N LYS A 424 -110.60 38.02 -14.38
CA LYS A 424 -109.38 38.53 -15.04
C LYS A 424 -109.04 39.96 -14.60
N ALA A 425 -109.99 40.88 -14.64
CA ALA A 425 -109.80 42.25 -14.16
C ALA A 425 -109.42 42.28 -12.67
N TYR A 426 -109.99 41.40 -11.85
CA TYR A 426 -109.66 41.25 -10.43
C TYR A 426 -108.23 40.75 -10.24
N ASN A 427 -107.75 39.81 -11.08
CA ASN A 427 -106.36 39.36 -11.08
C ASN A 427 -105.39 40.45 -11.59
N GLU A 428 -105.79 41.27 -12.57
CA GLU A 428 -105.01 42.44 -13.00
C GLU A 428 -104.96 43.51 -11.89
N THR A 429 -106.07 43.78 -11.19
CA THR A 429 -106.04 44.64 -9.99
C THR A 429 -105.30 44.00 -8.81
N LEU A 430 -105.25 42.67 -8.71
CA LEU A 430 -104.40 42.00 -7.72
C LEU A 430 -102.93 42.17 -8.07
N ALA A 431 -102.56 42.14 -9.35
CA ALA A 431 -101.21 42.41 -9.81
C ALA A 431 -100.81 43.88 -9.60
N THR A 432 -101.70 44.85 -9.86
CA THR A 432 -101.41 46.25 -9.52
C THR A 432 -101.36 46.46 -8.02
N THR A 433 -102.31 45.94 -7.23
CA THR A 433 -102.24 46.06 -5.76
C THR A 433 -101.07 45.31 -5.16
N LEU A 434 -100.53 44.26 -5.80
CA LEU A 434 -99.26 43.65 -5.40
C LEU A 434 -98.08 44.57 -5.69
N ALA A 435 -98.02 45.22 -6.86
CA ALA A 435 -97.00 46.22 -7.15
C ALA A 435 -97.12 47.44 -6.21
N ASP A 436 -98.33 47.93 -5.96
CA ASP A 436 -98.63 49.01 -5.01
C ASP A 436 -98.25 48.60 -3.59
N LEU A 437 -98.50 47.34 -3.18
CA LEU A 437 -98.10 46.80 -1.87
C LEU A 437 -96.60 46.51 -1.79
N GLU A 438 -95.90 46.25 -2.90
CA GLU A 438 -94.44 46.14 -2.95
C GLU A 438 -93.77 47.52 -2.87
N GLU A 439 -94.30 48.54 -3.56
CA GLU A 439 -93.88 49.93 -3.39
C GLU A 439 -94.22 50.42 -1.97
N ASP A 440 -95.39 50.07 -1.42
CA ASP A 440 -95.75 50.46 -0.06
C ASP A 440 -95.02 49.61 1.00
N LEU A 441 -94.56 48.40 0.69
CA LEU A 441 -93.60 47.65 1.53
C LEU A 441 -92.21 48.25 1.48
N GLN A 442 -91.77 48.84 0.35
CA GLN A 442 -90.52 49.61 0.28
C GLN A 442 -90.66 50.97 0.99
N SER A 443 -91.79 51.67 0.82
CA SER A 443 -92.13 52.91 1.51
C SER A 443 -92.13 52.67 3.03
N ARG A 444 -92.82 51.62 3.49
CA ARG A 444 -92.85 51.17 4.88
C ARG A 444 -91.50 50.64 5.33
N SER A 445 -90.69 50.02 4.49
CA SER A 445 -89.33 49.59 4.87
C SER A 445 -88.42 50.79 5.14
N THR A 446 -88.40 51.82 4.28
CA THR A 446 -87.66 53.06 4.57
C THR A 446 -88.26 53.85 5.73
N MET A 447 -89.58 53.75 5.96
CA MET A 447 -90.22 54.30 7.15
C MET A 447 -89.87 53.50 8.41
N ILE A 448 -89.73 52.17 8.31
CA ILE A 448 -89.26 51.28 9.38
C ILE A 448 -87.78 51.53 9.66
N GLU A 449 -86.93 51.82 8.66
CA GLU A 449 -85.54 52.25 8.89
C GLU A 449 -85.48 53.58 9.63
N ARG A 450 -86.30 54.58 9.24
CA ARG A 450 -86.43 55.85 9.96
C ARG A 450 -86.97 55.64 11.38
N MET A 451 -88.01 54.83 11.54
CA MET A 451 -88.57 54.48 12.83
C MET A 451 -87.63 53.59 13.65
N GLN A 452 -86.72 52.81 13.06
CA GLN A 452 -85.67 52.07 13.77
C GLN A 452 -84.53 53.01 14.18
N ALA A 453 -84.17 54.00 13.37
CA ALA A 453 -83.22 55.04 13.77
C ALA A 453 -83.79 55.91 14.91
N ASP A 454 -85.07 56.26 14.84
CA ASP A 454 -85.75 56.97 15.92
C ASP A 454 -86.09 56.06 17.10
N ILE A 455 -86.34 54.75 16.94
CA ILE A 455 -86.41 53.78 18.05
C ILE A 455 -85.04 53.60 18.69
N ARG A 456 -83.93 53.65 17.95
CA ARG A 456 -82.59 53.67 18.56
C ARG A 456 -82.38 54.94 19.39
N ARG A 457 -82.68 56.13 18.84
CA ARG A 457 -82.64 57.40 19.59
C ARG A 457 -83.60 57.42 20.79
N ARG A 458 -84.79 56.85 20.64
CA ARG A 458 -85.78 56.73 21.71
C ARG A 458 -85.41 55.66 22.71
N ASN A 459 -84.67 54.62 22.33
CA ASN A 459 -84.03 53.68 23.26
C ASN A 459 -82.88 54.37 24.00
N ASP A 460 -82.07 55.21 23.35
CA ASP A 460 -81.06 56.02 24.03
C ASP A 460 -81.69 57.04 25.01
N GLU A 461 -82.89 57.57 24.71
CA GLU A 461 -83.69 58.37 25.66
C GLU A 461 -84.39 57.52 26.73
N ILE A 462 -84.89 56.35 26.37
CA ILE A 462 -85.53 55.39 27.26
C ILE A 462 -84.49 54.91 28.25
N ASP A 463 -83.32 54.38 27.88
CA ASP A 463 -82.26 53.97 28.81
C ASP A 463 -81.84 55.06 29.82
N ARG A 464 -81.85 56.33 29.40
CA ARG A 464 -81.63 57.47 30.32
C ARG A 464 -82.81 57.68 31.27
N LYS A 465 -84.04 57.55 30.78
CA LYS A 465 -85.27 57.59 31.58
C LYS A 465 -85.49 56.32 32.38
N GLN A 466 -84.99 55.16 31.96
CA GLN A 466 -85.10 53.84 32.56
C GLN A 466 -84.24 53.86 33.81
N LYS A 467 -83.00 54.39 33.74
CA LYS A 467 -82.17 54.66 34.92
C LYS A 467 -82.78 55.68 35.91
N GLN A 468 -83.80 56.44 35.52
CA GLN A 468 -84.63 57.26 36.42
C GLN A 468 -85.92 56.54 36.85
N LEU A 469 -86.49 55.70 35.99
CA LEU A 469 -87.66 54.87 36.23
C LEU A 469 -87.34 53.71 37.17
N ASP A 470 -86.12 53.17 37.16
CA ASP A 470 -85.63 52.14 38.08
C ASP A 470 -85.45 52.74 39.48
N GLN A 471 -84.99 53.99 39.56
CA GLN A 471 -84.91 54.75 40.82
C GLN A 471 -86.32 55.08 41.40
N LEU A 472 -87.33 55.21 40.54
CA LEU A 472 -88.73 55.41 40.95
C LEU A 472 -89.47 54.07 41.17
N ASN A 473 -89.15 53.02 40.40
CA ASN A 473 -89.71 51.68 40.52
C ASN A 473 -89.25 51.05 41.83
N HIS A 474 -88.01 51.27 42.27
CA HIS A 474 -87.59 50.80 43.59
C HIS A 474 -88.34 51.50 44.75
N GLN A 475 -88.98 52.65 44.49
CA GLN A 475 -89.93 53.29 45.41
C GLN A 475 -91.39 52.81 45.20
N TYR A 476 -91.71 52.24 44.03
CA TYR A 476 -93.04 51.74 43.64
C TYR A 476 -93.25 50.25 43.97
N GLU A 477 -92.21 49.42 43.87
CA GLU A 477 -92.16 48.03 44.34
C GLU A 477 -92.45 47.96 45.85
N GLN A 478 -91.93 48.94 46.60
CA GLN A 478 -92.18 49.14 48.02
C GLN A 478 -93.66 49.48 48.35
N ILE A 479 -94.47 49.82 47.35
CA ILE A 479 -95.91 50.09 47.46
C ILE A 479 -96.74 48.91 46.89
N LEU A 480 -96.32 48.34 45.75
CA LEU A 480 -97.01 47.20 45.11
C LEU A 480 -96.96 45.92 45.95
N ALA A 481 -95.92 45.72 46.76
CA ALA A 481 -95.82 44.61 47.72
C ALA A 481 -96.92 44.59 48.80
N LEU A 482 -97.78 45.62 48.88
CA LEU A 482 -98.90 45.71 49.83
C LEU A 482 -100.29 45.47 49.21
N GLN A 483 -100.42 45.36 47.88
CA GLN A 483 -101.73 45.25 47.22
C GLN A 483 -101.73 44.45 45.89
N SER A 484 -101.84 43.11 45.96
CA SER A 484 -102.94 42.36 45.32
C SER A 484 -102.76 40.83 45.44
N ASP A 485 -103.41 40.22 46.43
CA ASP A 485 -103.62 38.76 46.51
C ASP A 485 -105.11 38.49 46.81
N ALA A 486 -105.96 38.48 45.77
CA ALA A 486 -107.29 37.85 45.76
C ALA A 486 -108.06 38.06 44.44
N HIS A 487 -108.54 36.95 43.86
CA HIS A 487 -109.65 36.81 42.89
C HIS A 487 -109.50 37.49 41.50
N GLY A 488 -110.08 36.94 40.43
CA GLY A 488 -110.81 35.67 40.34
C GLY A 488 -111.94 35.68 39.30
N GLU A 489 -111.61 35.31 38.06
CA GLU A 489 -112.50 34.89 36.96
C GLU A 489 -113.84 35.62 36.72
N HIS A 490 -113.93 36.30 35.57
CA HIS A 490 -114.91 35.95 34.52
C HIS A 490 -114.34 36.43 33.17
N VAL A 491 -114.29 35.54 32.17
CA VAL A 491 -113.60 35.78 30.88
C VAL A 491 -114.56 35.55 29.72
N GLY A 492 -114.74 36.57 28.87
CA GLY A 492 -115.68 36.57 27.75
C GLY A 492 -115.16 35.87 26.49
N PRO A 493 -116.03 35.58 25.50
CA PRO A 493 -115.64 34.88 24.27
C PRO A 493 -114.61 35.65 23.42
N LEU A 494 -114.59 36.98 23.45
CA LEU A 494 -113.55 37.79 22.83
C LEU A 494 -112.18 37.59 23.51
N GLU A 495 -112.15 37.54 24.84
CA GLU A 495 -110.94 37.26 25.60
C GLU A 495 -110.49 35.80 25.45
N ALA A 496 -111.41 34.86 25.20
CA ALA A 496 -111.05 33.50 24.80
C ALA A 496 -110.35 33.48 23.43
N THR A 497 -110.79 34.30 22.46
CA THR A 497 -110.06 34.46 21.18
C THR A 497 -108.75 35.24 21.30
N ILE A 498 -108.66 36.22 22.20
CA ILE A 498 -107.39 36.89 22.52
C ILE A 498 -106.43 35.91 23.18
N ASN A 499 -106.90 35.06 24.10
CA ASN A 499 -106.07 34.04 24.73
C ASN A 499 -105.63 32.92 23.77
N SER A 500 -106.45 32.55 22.78
CA SER A 500 -106.03 31.59 21.74
C SER A 500 -105.03 32.20 20.75
N LEU A 501 -105.21 33.45 20.34
CA LEU A 501 -104.26 34.20 19.51
C LEU A 501 -102.96 34.48 20.26
N SER A 502 -103.00 34.91 21.52
CA SER A 502 -101.82 35.09 22.37
C SER A 502 -101.07 33.77 22.58
N LYS A 503 -101.77 32.64 22.74
CA LYS A 503 -101.13 31.31 22.74
C LYS A 503 -100.51 30.93 21.40
N ALA A 504 -101.13 31.28 20.28
CA ALA A 504 -100.53 31.08 18.94
C ALA A 504 -99.32 31.99 18.71
N ILE A 505 -99.31 33.20 19.28
CA ILE A 505 -98.18 34.13 19.24
C ILE A 505 -97.05 33.61 20.14
N THR A 506 -97.32 33.11 21.35
CA THR A 506 -96.26 32.55 22.22
C THR A 506 -95.71 31.24 21.67
N THR A 507 -96.52 30.36 21.07
CA THR A 507 -95.97 29.18 20.38
C THR A 507 -95.10 29.59 19.19
N LYS A 508 -95.53 30.55 18.35
CA LYS A 508 -94.69 31.06 17.25
C LYS A 508 -93.46 31.83 17.72
N SER A 509 -93.50 32.49 18.87
CA SER A 509 -92.31 33.06 19.52
C SER A 509 -91.34 31.96 19.92
N SER A 510 -91.81 30.90 20.58
CA SER A 510 -90.97 29.77 20.99
C SER A 510 -90.42 28.95 19.80
N GLU A 511 -91.18 28.81 18.71
CA GLU A 511 -90.67 28.24 17.46
C GLU A 511 -89.57 29.11 16.85
N ASN A 512 -89.74 30.44 16.86
CA ASN A 512 -88.75 31.38 16.34
C ASN A 512 -87.48 31.42 17.21
N GLU A 513 -87.62 31.39 18.54
CA GLU A 513 -86.49 31.25 19.47
C GLU A 513 -85.75 29.92 19.29
N ALA A 514 -86.47 28.80 19.10
CA ALA A 514 -85.84 27.52 18.81
C ALA A 514 -85.10 27.52 17.45
N LEU A 515 -85.67 28.15 16.42
CA LEU A 515 -85.01 28.32 15.13
C LEU A 515 -83.80 29.28 15.20
N GLN A 516 -83.84 30.32 16.04
CA GLN A 516 -82.70 31.20 16.29
C GLN A 516 -81.59 30.48 17.08
N GLN A 517 -81.94 29.66 18.07
CA GLN A 517 -80.98 28.82 18.79
C GLN A 517 -80.32 27.80 17.85
N GLU A 518 -81.09 27.14 16.99
CA GLU A 518 -80.55 26.19 16.00
C GLU A 518 -79.71 26.92 14.93
N TRP A 519 -80.10 28.12 14.49
CA TRP A 519 -79.29 28.95 13.59
C TRP A 519 -77.96 29.37 14.25
N ILE A 520 -77.97 29.81 15.52
CA ILE A 520 -76.75 30.11 16.28
C ILE A 520 -75.89 28.85 16.46
N ARG A 521 -76.51 27.69 16.70
CA ARG A 521 -75.81 26.39 16.83
C ARG A 521 -75.09 26.04 15.52
N LEU A 522 -75.79 26.08 14.39
CA LEU A 522 -75.25 25.82 13.05
C LEU A 522 -74.20 26.84 12.63
N GLN A 523 -74.38 28.13 12.97
CA GLN A 523 -73.41 29.19 12.72
C GLN A 523 -72.14 28.99 13.57
N THR A 524 -72.27 28.48 14.80
CA THR A 524 -71.14 28.15 15.67
C THR A 524 -70.41 26.89 15.18
N GLU A 525 -71.13 25.87 14.73
CA GLU A 525 -70.55 24.70 14.05
C GLU A 525 -69.79 25.12 12.78
N LEU A 526 -70.38 25.99 11.95
CA LEU A 526 -69.71 26.53 10.75
C LEU A 526 -68.42 27.28 11.10
N VAL A 527 -68.42 28.13 12.13
CA VAL A 527 -67.21 28.81 12.61
C VAL A 527 -66.15 27.81 13.09
N ASN A 528 -66.55 26.78 13.84
CA ASN A 528 -65.64 25.72 14.28
C ASN A 528 -65.07 24.91 13.10
N TYR A 529 -65.87 24.64 12.06
CA TYR A 529 -65.39 24.03 10.82
C TYR A 529 -64.42 24.95 10.05
N THR A 530 -64.65 26.27 10.01
CA THR A 530 -63.68 27.19 9.40
C THR A 530 -62.38 27.30 10.19
N ASN A 531 -62.44 27.26 11.53
CA ASN A 531 -61.24 27.28 12.38
C ASN A 531 -60.41 26.00 12.18
N THR A 532 -61.05 24.82 12.29
CA THR A 532 -60.37 23.53 12.05
C THR A 532 -59.85 23.36 10.62
N MET A 533 -60.52 23.95 9.62
CA MET A 533 -60.01 24.02 8.25
C MET A 533 -58.74 24.88 8.15
N ASN A 534 -58.66 26.00 8.88
CA ASN A 534 -57.46 26.82 8.97
C ASN A 534 -56.33 26.09 9.70
N ASP A 535 -56.60 25.44 10.84
CA ASP A 535 -55.63 24.63 11.59
C ASP A 535 -55.03 23.51 10.71
N ILE A 536 -55.86 22.84 9.91
CA ILE A 536 -55.44 21.82 8.95
C ILE A 536 -54.60 22.43 7.83
N ASN A 537 -54.98 23.61 7.30
CA ASN A 537 -54.23 24.30 6.26
C ASN A 537 -52.84 24.75 6.73
N ASP A 538 -52.74 25.29 7.95
CA ASP A 538 -51.46 25.67 8.55
C ASP A 538 -50.59 24.44 8.83
N ALA A 539 -51.18 23.34 9.31
CA ALA A 539 -50.48 22.05 9.44
C ALA A 539 -49.98 21.49 8.09
N ILE A 540 -50.72 21.71 6.99
CA ILE A 540 -50.31 21.36 5.63
C ILE A 540 -49.13 22.24 5.17
N LEU A 541 -49.17 23.56 5.39
CA LEU A 541 -48.07 24.46 5.06
C LEU A 541 -46.80 24.10 5.85
N ASP A 542 -46.95 23.81 7.14
CA ASP A 542 -45.85 23.41 8.02
C ASP A 542 -45.27 22.03 7.63
N ALA A 543 -46.11 21.11 7.15
CA ALA A 543 -45.67 19.84 6.55
C ALA A 543 -44.93 20.03 5.21
N GLN A 544 -45.38 20.96 4.36
CA GLN A 544 -44.69 21.31 3.10
C GLN A 544 -43.31 21.96 3.38
N ALA A 545 -43.22 22.85 4.37
CA ALA A 545 -41.97 23.43 4.83
C ALA A 545 -41.00 22.34 5.34
N LYS A 546 -41.49 21.40 6.16
CA LYS A 546 -40.69 20.25 6.64
C LYS A 546 -40.25 19.35 5.47
N ALA A 547 -41.11 19.10 4.49
CA ALA A 547 -40.79 18.29 3.31
C ALA A 547 -39.69 18.93 2.44
N THR A 548 -39.76 20.24 2.17
CA THR A 548 -38.72 20.95 1.39
C THR A 548 -37.37 20.97 2.12
N ILE A 549 -37.37 21.21 3.44
CA ILE A 549 -36.15 21.13 4.27
C ILE A 549 -35.56 19.71 4.25
N LEU A 550 -36.40 18.67 4.28
CA LEU A 550 -35.95 17.28 4.19
C LEU A 550 -35.38 16.94 2.81
N SER A 551 -35.95 17.47 1.72
CA SER A 551 -35.33 17.31 0.39
C SER A 551 -33.97 17.99 0.33
N GLN A 552 -33.86 19.26 0.74
CA GLN A 552 -32.57 19.98 0.74
C GLN A 552 -31.51 19.27 1.60
N LYS A 553 -31.90 18.68 2.75
CA LYS A 553 -31.01 17.83 3.56
C LYS A 553 -30.60 16.55 2.82
N LYS A 554 -31.54 15.84 2.19
CA LYS A 554 -31.28 14.65 1.36
C LYS A 554 -30.32 14.98 0.22
N ASP A 555 -30.57 16.04 -0.53
CA ASP A 555 -29.80 16.41 -1.72
C ASP A 555 -28.37 16.84 -1.35
N ARG A 556 -28.21 17.59 -0.24
CA ARG A 556 -26.90 17.89 0.35
C ARG A 556 -26.17 16.64 0.86
N LEU A 557 -26.87 15.68 1.47
CA LEU A 557 -26.29 14.40 1.86
C LEU A 557 -25.87 13.55 0.65
N LEU A 558 -26.66 13.55 -0.43
CA LEU A 558 -26.31 12.89 -1.69
C LEU A 558 -25.07 13.50 -2.34
N SER A 559 -24.93 14.84 -2.35
CA SER A 559 -23.69 15.52 -2.80
C SER A 559 -22.49 15.06 -1.97
N ASN A 560 -22.58 15.14 -0.64
CA ASN A 560 -21.53 14.68 0.27
C ASN A 560 -21.15 13.21 0.03
N ILE A 561 -22.13 12.32 -0.17
CA ILE A 561 -21.90 10.90 -0.46
C ILE A 561 -21.17 10.74 -1.80
N ASN A 562 -21.51 11.54 -2.81
CA ASN A 562 -20.87 11.48 -4.13
C ASN A 562 -19.42 11.98 -4.08
N GLU A 563 -19.15 13.09 -3.37
CA GLU A 563 -17.79 13.58 -3.08
C GLU A 563 -16.95 12.54 -2.32
N ARG A 564 -17.53 11.89 -1.29
CA ARG A 564 -16.84 10.82 -0.55
C ARG A 564 -16.57 9.60 -1.43
N ARG A 565 -17.48 9.23 -2.34
CA ARG A 565 -17.25 8.18 -3.33
C ARG A 565 -16.10 8.53 -4.28
N GLN A 566 -16.03 9.77 -4.78
CA GLN A 566 -14.92 10.25 -5.60
C GLN A 566 -13.59 10.24 -4.82
N GLN A 567 -13.58 10.65 -3.55
CA GLN A 567 -12.39 10.55 -2.70
C GLN A 567 -11.95 9.08 -2.50
N ILE A 568 -12.90 8.15 -2.31
CA ILE A 568 -12.60 6.72 -2.21
C ILE A 568 -11.99 6.19 -3.51
N THR A 569 -12.54 6.51 -4.69
CA THR A 569 -11.97 6.04 -5.97
C THR A 569 -10.59 6.65 -6.25
N LEU A 570 -10.35 7.91 -5.88
CA LEU A 570 -9.03 8.53 -5.95
C LEU A 570 -8.02 7.86 -5.00
N LEU A 571 -8.42 7.50 -3.79
CA LEU A 571 -7.58 6.75 -2.83
C LEU A 571 -7.31 5.32 -3.31
N GLN A 572 -8.30 4.62 -3.89
CA GLN A 572 -8.11 3.31 -4.51
C GLN A 572 -7.15 3.38 -5.70
N ASN A 573 -7.29 4.37 -6.58
CA ASN A 573 -6.37 4.59 -7.69
C ASN A 573 -4.94 4.90 -7.20
N LYS A 574 -4.79 5.69 -6.14
CA LYS A 574 -3.48 5.93 -5.50
C LYS A 574 -2.91 4.67 -4.86
N SER A 575 -3.71 3.85 -4.20
CA SER A 575 -3.28 2.55 -3.65
C SER A 575 -2.81 1.61 -4.76
N ASN A 576 -3.56 1.52 -5.87
CA ASN A 576 -3.18 0.73 -7.04
C ASN A 576 -1.88 1.22 -7.69
N ALA A 577 -1.67 2.54 -7.77
CA ALA A 577 -0.40 3.12 -8.21
C ALA A 577 0.76 2.75 -7.26
N MET A 578 0.56 2.85 -5.94
CA MET A 578 1.57 2.44 -4.96
C MET A 578 1.84 0.92 -4.98
N HIS A 579 0.85 0.07 -5.27
CA HIS A 579 1.08 -1.37 -5.48
C HIS A 579 1.85 -1.66 -6.78
N LEU A 580 1.63 -0.88 -7.85
CA LEU A 580 2.42 -0.95 -9.08
C LEU A 580 3.86 -0.49 -8.86
N GLU A 581 4.09 0.60 -8.11
CA GLU A 581 5.42 1.05 -7.71
C GLU A 581 6.11 0.04 -6.79
N MET A 582 5.42 -0.50 -5.78
CA MET A 582 5.93 -1.55 -4.91
C MET A 582 6.32 -2.80 -5.71
N LYS A 583 5.52 -3.22 -6.70
CA LYS A 583 5.87 -4.32 -7.61
C LYS A 583 7.07 -4.00 -8.49
N ARG A 584 7.20 -2.76 -8.98
CA ARG A 584 8.37 -2.28 -9.74
C ARG A 584 9.63 -2.26 -8.86
N VAL A 585 9.54 -1.75 -7.63
CA VAL A 585 10.65 -1.73 -6.67
C VAL A 585 11.07 -3.15 -6.32
N ASN A 586 10.13 -4.05 -6.05
CA ASN A 586 10.45 -5.46 -5.74
C ASN A 586 11.08 -6.20 -6.93
N THR A 587 10.66 -5.91 -8.18
CA THR A 587 11.31 -6.48 -9.37
C THR A 587 12.70 -5.91 -9.62
N LEU A 588 12.91 -4.60 -9.42
CA LEU A 588 14.24 -3.98 -9.45
C LEU A 588 15.15 -4.50 -8.31
N LEU A 589 14.61 -4.71 -7.12
CA LEU A 589 15.32 -5.29 -5.97
C LEU A 589 15.75 -6.73 -6.28
N SER A 590 14.85 -7.54 -6.86
CA SER A 590 15.17 -8.91 -7.28
C SER A 590 16.21 -8.95 -8.42
N GLN A 591 16.15 -8.02 -9.36
CA GLN A 591 17.17 -7.88 -10.41
C GLN A 591 18.52 -7.44 -9.84
N ASN A 592 18.53 -6.46 -8.93
CA ASN A 592 19.75 -5.98 -8.28
C ASN A 592 20.38 -7.05 -7.37
N ASN A 593 19.57 -7.81 -6.64
CA ASN A 593 20.04 -8.95 -5.84
C ASN A 593 20.60 -10.07 -6.73
N GLY A 594 19.98 -10.35 -7.89
CA GLY A 594 20.53 -11.26 -8.89
C GLY A 594 21.86 -10.78 -9.46
N ALA A 595 21.97 -9.49 -9.81
CA ALA A 595 23.22 -8.89 -10.27
C ALA A 595 24.30 -8.86 -9.19
N GLN A 596 23.92 -8.67 -7.91
CA GLN A 596 24.83 -8.71 -6.77
C GLN A 596 25.34 -10.13 -6.49
N LEU A 597 24.51 -11.16 -6.68
CA LEU A 597 24.95 -12.57 -6.61
C LEU A 597 25.94 -12.88 -7.74
N VAL A 598 25.62 -12.53 -9.00
CA VAL A 598 26.54 -12.70 -10.13
C VAL A 598 27.86 -11.96 -9.90
N ALA A 599 27.82 -10.72 -9.40
CA ALA A 599 29.02 -9.96 -9.08
C ALA A 599 29.82 -10.57 -7.92
N ALA A 600 29.17 -11.22 -6.95
CA ALA A 600 29.86 -11.94 -5.88
C ALA A 600 30.50 -13.25 -6.38
N ASP A 601 29.82 -13.97 -7.26
CA ASP A 601 30.36 -15.16 -7.94
C ASP A 601 31.56 -14.78 -8.85
N ASP A 602 31.45 -13.70 -9.63
CA ASP A 602 32.54 -13.15 -10.45
C ASP A 602 33.75 -12.71 -9.60
N VAL A 603 33.51 -12.06 -8.45
CA VAL A 603 34.57 -11.70 -7.50
C VAL A 603 35.22 -12.94 -6.88
N PHE A 604 34.44 -13.94 -6.46
CA PHE A 604 34.98 -15.18 -5.91
C PHE A 604 35.80 -15.97 -6.95
N LEU A 605 35.35 -16.02 -8.21
CA LEU A 605 36.11 -16.61 -9.32
C LEU A 605 37.40 -15.83 -9.58
N LEU A 606 37.34 -14.49 -9.59
CA LEU A 606 38.52 -13.63 -9.78
C LEU A 606 39.52 -13.77 -8.61
N GLU A 607 39.06 -13.86 -7.37
CA GLU A 607 39.91 -14.12 -6.20
C GLU A 607 40.59 -15.49 -6.30
N ASN A 608 39.85 -16.53 -6.71
CA ASN A 608 40.42 -17.86 -6.93
C ASN A 608 41.50 -17.84 -8.02
N ASP A 609 41.22 -17.16 -9.14
CA ASP A 609 42.14 -17.04 -10.26
C ASP A 609 43.40 -16.20 -9.89
N LEU A 610 43.24 -15.16 -9.07
CA LEU A 610 44.35 -14.37 -8.52
C LEU A 610 45.18 -15.17 -7.51
N VAL A 611 44.55 -15.93 -6.60
CA VAL A 611 45.23 -16.84 -5.66
C VAL A 611 46.02 -17.89 -6.44
N ARG A 612 45.43 -18.51 -7.47
CA ARG A 612 46.08 -19.49 -8.33
C ARG A 612 47.29 -18.88 -9.07
N ARG A 613 47.14 -17.70 -9.69
CA ARG A 613 48.27 -16.98 -10.33
C ARG A 613 49.37 -16.65 -9.31
N LEU A 614 49.00 -16.30 -8.08
CA LEU A 614 49.93 -16.02 -6.98
C LEU A 614 50.66 -17.31 -6.52
N GLU A 615 50.00 -18.47 -6.49
CA GLU A 615 50.67 -19.76 -6.30
C GLU A 615 51.61 -20.11 -7.46
N GLU A 616 51.20 -19.90 -8.71
CA GLU A 616 52.03 -20.12 -9.89
C GLU A 616 53.29 -19.22 -9.83
N LYS A 617 53.16 -17.95 -9.46
CA LYS A 617 54.32 -17.06 -9.22
C LYS A 617 55.16 -17.42 -7.99
N LYS A 618 54.58 -17.99 -6.92
CA LYS A 618 55.35 -18.59 -5.82
C LYS A 618 56.15 -19.81 -6.28
N ARG A 619 55.58 -20.67 -7.13
CA ARG A 619 56.28 -21.83 -7.72
C ARG A 619 57.42 -21.39 -8.63
N GLU A 620 57.21 -20.37 -9.47
CA GLU A 620 58.27 -19.75 -10.27
C GLU A 620 59.39 -19.17 -9.40
N ALA A 621 59.05 -18.40 -8.34
CA ALA A 621 60.03 -17.81 -7.43
C ALA A 621 60.89 -18.90 -6.75
N ILE A 622 60.28 -19.96 -6.21
CA ILE A 622 61.00 -21.09 -5.59
C ILE A 622 61.90 -21.83 -6.61
N GLN A 623 61.50 -21.90 -7.88
CA GLN A 623 62.36 -22.46 -8.94
C GLN A 623 63.54 -21.55 -9.29
N LEU A 624 63.36 -20.22 -9.24
CA LEU A 624 64.44 -19.24 -9.45
C LEU A 624 65.41 -19.22 -8.26
N GLU A 625 64.91 -19.28 -7.02
CA GLU A 625 65.73 -19.40 -5.81
C GLU A 625 66.61 -20.65 -5.87
N LYS A 626 66.04 -21.81 -6.22
CA LYS A 626 66.81 -23.04 -6.44
C LYS A 626 67.90 -22.88 -7.49
N LYS A 627 67.59 -22.33 -8.67
CA LYS A 627 68.60 -22.05 -9.70
C LYS A 627 69.70 -21.10 -9.22
N VAL A 628 69.37 -20.12 -8.37
CA VAL A 628 70.37 -19.22 -7.76
C VAL A 628 71.26 -19.97 -6.78
N ASP A 629 70.72 -20.88 -5.97
CA ASP A 629 71.51 -21.69 -5.03
C ASP A 629 72.33 -22.77 -5.75
N ASP A 630 71.80 -23.43 -6.79
CA ASP A 630 72.53 -24.33 -7.70
C ASP A 630 73.72 -23.59 -8.36
N THR A 631 73.50 -22.33 -8.77
CA THR A 631 74.54 -21.45 -9.33
C THR A 631 75.57 -21.02 -8.28
N ARG A 632 75.13 -20.75 -7.02
CA ARG A 632 76.03 -20.43 -5.90
C ARG A 632 76.90 -21.62 -5.52
N GLN A 633 76.34 -22.83 -5.51
CA GLN A 633 77.09 -24.06 -5.28
C GLN A 633 78.09 -24.28 -6.41
N SER A 634 77.65 -24.22 -7.67
CA SER A 634 78.54 -24.32 -8.84
C SER A 634 79.69 -23.30 -8.80
N LYS A 635 79.42 -22.06 -8.36
CA LYS A 635 80.45 -21.04 -8.13
C LYS A 635 81.40 -21.42 -6.98
N SER A 636 80.89 -21.97 -5.88
CA SER A 636 81.71 -22.45 -4.75
C SER A 636 82.65 -23.58 -5.19
N ASP A 637 82.12 -24.54 -5.95
CA ASP A 637 82.85 -25.69 -6.46
C ASP A 637 83.96 -25.25 -7.44
N VAL A 638 83.68 -24.26 -8.31
CA VAL A 638 84.68 -23.63 -9.18
C VAL A 638 85.74 -22.85 -8.38
N VAL A 639 85.36 -22.16 -7.30
CA VAL A 639 86.34 -21.50 -6.41
C VAL A 639 87.23 -22.51 -5.69
N GLU A 640 86.70 -23.65 -5.23
CA GLU A 640 87.54 -24.71 -4.65
C GLU A 640 88.47 -25.35 -5.69
N GLN A 641 88.00 -25.53 -6.93
CA GLN A 641 88.84 -25.97 -8.04
C GLN A 641 89.96 -24.98 -8.37
N ILE A 642 89.68 -23.67 -8.39
CA ILE A 642 90.70 -22.62 -8.56
C ILE A 642 91.73 -22.70 -7.41
N LEU A 643 91.28 -22.79 -6.16
CA LEU A 643 92.17 -22.97 -5.00
C LEU A 643 92.97 -24.29 -5.06
N ALA A 644 92.46 -25.33 -5.71
CA ALA A 644 93.23 -26.56 -6.00
C ALA A 644 94.31 -26.30 -7.07
N CYS A 645 93.96 -25.64 -8.18
CA CYS A 645 94.92 -25.26 -9.22
C CYS A 645 96.02 -24.32 -8.70
N GLU A 646 95.70 -23.35 -7.83
CA GLU A 646 96.69 -22.48 -7.17
C GLU A 646 97.66 -23.27 -6.28
N ARG A 647 97.16 -24.27 -5.53
CA ARG A 647 98.00 -25.19 -4.75
C ARG A 647 98.93 -26.03 -5.64
N ASP A 648 98.43 -26.50 -6.77
CA ASP A 648 99.25 -27.24 -7.74
C ASP A 648 100.30 -26.35 -8.44
N ILE A 649 99.96 -25.11 -8.79
CA ILE A 649 100.90 -24.12 -9.33
C ILE A 649 102.03 -23.87 -8.32
N MET A 650 101.69 -23.57 -7.06
CA MET A 650 102.66 -23.40 -5.97
C MET A 650 103.57 -24.63 -5.78
N PHE A 651 103.02 -25.85 -5.92
CA PHE A 651 103.78 -27.09 -5.87
C PHE A 651 104.76 -27.22 -7.05
N TRP A 652 104.33 -26.89 -8.27
CA TRP A 652 105.19 -26.92 -9.46
C TRP A 652 106.24 -25.82 -9.47
N GLU A 653 105.93 -24.61 -9.01
CA GLU A 653 106.90 -23.52 -8.82
C GLU A 653 107.99 -23.92 -7.82
N ARG A 654 107.61 -24.46 -6.66
CA ARG A 654 108.58 -24.95 -5.66
C ARG A 654 109.45 -26.08 -6.22
N LYS A 655 108.88 -26.96 -7.03
CA LYS A 655 109.61 -28.05 -7.70
C LYS A 655 110.54 -27.53 -8.80
N LEU A 656 110.17 -26.46 -9.52
CA LEU A 656 111.03 -25.77 -10.49
C LEU A 656 112.16 -25.02 -9.79
N GLN A 657 111.91 -24.41 -8.63
CA GLN A 657 112.95 -23.81 -7.79
C GLN A 657 113.98 -24.86 -7.37
N VAL A 658 113.54 -25.99 -6.80
CA VAL A 658 114.45 -27.09 -6.42
C VAL A 658 115.22 -27.63 -7.65
N ALA A 659 114.57 -27.72 -8.81
CA ALA A 659 115.27 -28.11 -10.05
C ALA A 659 116.40 -27.13 -10.42
N ARG A 660 116.15 -25.81 -10.38
CA ARG A 660 117.17 -24.77 -10.61
C ARG A 660 118.29 -24.80 -9.57
N GLU A 661 117.95 -24.99 -8.29
CA GLU A 661 118.93 -25.16 -7.20
C GLU A 661 119.82 -26.38 -7.43
N THR A 662 119.25 -27.51 -7.89
CA THR A 662 120.04 -28.68 -8.28
C THR A 662 120.86 -28.48 -9.55
N GLU A 663 120.36 -27.73 -10.54
CA GLU A 663 121.09 -27.40 -11.78
C GLU A 663 122.31 -26.53 -11.48
N MET A 664 122.17 -25.52 -10.62
CA MET A 664 123.30 -24.71 -10.12
C MET A 664 124.31 -25.55 -9.32
N ALA A 665 123.87 -26.58 -8.61
CA ALA A 665 124.74 -27.51 -7.90
C ALA A 665 125.40 -28.58 -8.79
N LEU A 666 125.02 -28.66 -10.08
CA LEU A 666 125.50 -29.64 -11.06
C LEU A 666 126.31 -29.01 -12.22
N ASP A 667 126.67 -27.72 -12.14
CA ASP A 667 127.44 -27.01 -13.17
C ASP A 667 128.81 -27.68 -13.48
N PRO A 668 129.01 -28.24 -14.69
CA PRO A 668 130.27 -28.90 -15.09
C PRO A 668 131.46 -27.94 -15.32
N THR A 669 131.30 -26.66 -15.01
CA THR A 669 132.38 -25.67 -15.10
C THR A 669 133.29 -25.70 -13.86
N ILE A 670 132.78 -26.14 -12.71
CA ILE A 670 133.55 -26.33 -11.48
C ILE A 670 134.37 -27.63 -11.57
N GLY A 671 135.71 -27.53 -11.55
CA GLY A 671 136.64 -28.68 -11.46
C GLY A 671 137.51 -28.96 -12.71
N ARG A 672 137.27 -28.30 -13.86
CA ARG A 672 138.08 -28.55 -15.08
C ARG A 672 139.59 -28.34 -14.91
N ALA A 673 139.99 -27.41 -14.04
CA ALA A 673 141.39 -27.02 -13.81
C ALA A 673 142.28 -28.11 -13.18
N GLU A 674 141.71 -29.18 -12.62
CA GLU A 674 142.46 -30.27 -11.98
C GLU A 674 142.72 -31.43 -12.94
N ILE A 675 141.70 -31.82 -13.71
CA ILE A 675 141.78 -32.85 -14.76
C ILE A 675 142.84 -32.49 -15.82
N GLU A 676 143.00 -31.20 -16.11
CA GLU A 676 143.93 -30.69 -17.12
C GLU A 676 145.40 -30.62 -16.63
N LYS A 677 145.65 -30.75 -15.32
CA LYS A 677 147.00 -30.94 -14.76
C LYS A 677 147.45 -32.39 -14.88
N MET A 678 146.61 -33.33 -14.44
CA MET A 678 146.92 -34.78 -14.48
C MET A 678 147.25 -35.28 -15.90
N ARG A 679 146.62 -34.71 -16.93
CA ARG A 679 146.90 -35.05 -18.35
C ARG A 679 148.29 -34.62 -18.85
N LYS A 680 148.96 -33.66 -18.20
CA LYS A 680 150.30 -33.20 -18.62
C LYS A 680 151.43 -34.04 -18.02
N GLU A 681 151.19 -34.66 -16.87
CA GLU A 681 152.18 -35.47 -16.14
C GLU A 681 152.43 -36.82 -16.81
N ILE A 682 151.36 -37.47 -17.30
CA ILE A 682 151.42 -38.73 -18.06
C ILE A 682 152.35 -38.63 -19.28
N LEU A 683 152.28 -37.49 -20.01
CA LEU A 683 152.99 -37.28 -21.28
C LEU A 683 154.53 -37.17 -21.09
N PHE A 684 155.00 -36.80 -19.90
CA PHE A 684 156.43 -36.82 -19.57
C PHE A 684 156.98 -38.23 -19.31
N MET A 685 156.17 -39.15 -18.77
CA MET A 685 156.62 -40.50 -18.43
C MET A 685 156.86 -41.37 -19.68
N GLU A 686 156.04 -41.20 -20.72
CA GLU A 686 156.15 -41.93 -21.98
C GLU A 686 157.46 -41.61 -22.74
N GLN A 687 157.92 -40.35 -22.68
CA GLN A 687 159.18 -39.95 -23.31
C GLN A 687 160.41 -40.58 -22.65
N ARG A 688 160.36 -40.84 -21.32
CA ARG A 688 161.47 -41.49 -20.59
C ARG A 688 161.65 -42.97 -20.96
N MET A 689 160.55 -43.64 -21.35
CA MET A 689 160.54 -45.06 -21.69
C MET A 689 161.34 -45.38 -22.97
N THR A 690 161.39 -44.45 -23.94
CA THR A 690 161.97 -44.69 -25.27
C THR A 690 163.49 -44.47 -25.35
N GLN A 691 164.10 -43.79 -24.37
CA GLN A 691 165.55 -43.61 -24.30
C GLN A 691 166.26 -44.88 -23.78
N LEU A 692 165.78 -45.46 -22.66
CA LEU A 692 166.41 -46.60 -21.99
C LEU A 692 166.45 -47.88 -22.86
N GLN A 693 165.55 -48.03 -23.82
CA GLN A 693 165.51 -49.16 -24.76
C GLN A 693 166.68 -49.22 -25.76
N ARG A 694 167.55 -48.20 -25.80
CA ARG A 694 168.69 -48.13 -26.73
C ARG A 694 170.03 -48.48 -26.08
N GLU A 695 170.23 -48.11 -24.82
CA GLU A 695 171.50 -48.34 -24.09
C GLU A 695 171.60 -49.77 -23.53
N GLN A 696 170.46 -50.42 -23.26
CA GLN A 696 170.40 -51.83 -22.85
C GLN A 696 170.96 -52.82 -23.89
N LYS A 697 171.21 -52.39 -25.14
CA LYS A 697 171.49 -53.27 -26.29
C LYS A 697 172.96 -53.43 -26.71
N PHE A 698 173.92 -52.82 -26.01
CA PHE A 698 175.33 -52.96 -26.36
C PHE A 698 176.19 -53.68 -25.31
N LEU A 699 176.08 -53.30 -24.03
CA LEU A 699 177.02 -53.75 -23.00
C LEU A 699 176.38 -53.84 -21.60
N ILE A 700 175.34 -54.66 -21.44
CA ILE A 700 175.60 -56.00 -20.87
C ILE A 700 176.67 -56.75 -21.69
N GLU A 701 176.42 -57.26 -22.91
CA GLU A 701 175.69 -58.52 -23.13
C GLU A 701 176.37 -59.75 -22.48
N GLU A 702 177.56 -59.62 -21.90
CA GLU A 702 178.26 -60.69 -21.20
C GLU A 702 178.68 -60.30 -19.77
N MET A 703 179.59 -59.33 -19.60
CA MET A 703 180.30 -59.14 -18.32
C MET A 703 179.44 -58.64 -17.13
N GLN A 704 178.31 -57.96 -17.38
CA GLN A 704 177.43 -57.50 -16.29
C GLN A 704 176.53 -58.64 -15.74
N LYS A 705 176.13 -59.62 -16.57
CA LYS A 705 175.20 -60.72 -16.22
C LYS A 705 175.66 -61.56 -15.02
N LEU A 706 176.97 -61.69 -14.80
CA LEU A 706 177.53 -62.49 -13.69
C LEU A 706 177.58 -61.75 -12.35
N ILE A 707 177.72 -60.42 -12.35
CA ILE A 707 177.73 -59.61 -11.12
C ILE A 707 176.29 -59.32 -10.68
N ASP A 708 175.38 -59.07 -11.62
CA ASP A 708 173.95 -58.92 -11.32
C ASP A 708 173.36 -60.18 -10.66
N HIS A 709 173.92 -61.38 -10.93
CA HIS A 709 173.51 -62.62 -10.26
C HIS A 709 173.72 -62.57 -8.73
N ARG A 710 174.78 -61.91 -8.25
CA ARG A 710 175.11 -61.78 -6.82
C ARG A 710 174.12 -60.86 -6.08
N ASP A 711 173.72 -59.75 -6.68
CA ASP A 711 172.69 -58.86 -6.09
C ASP A 711 171.25 -59.39 -6.30
N VAL A 712 170.99 -60.20 -7.33
CA VAL A 712 169.71 -60.93 -7.49
C VAL A 712 169.48 -61.92 -6.35
N ILE A 713 170.53 -62.50 -5.74
CA ILE A 713 170.40 -63.34 -4.54
C ILE A 713 170.04 -62.49 -3.32
N ARG A 714 170.69 -61.32 -3.12
CA ARG A 714 170.42 -60.41 -1.99
C ARG A 714 169.02 -59.79 -2.06
N THR A 715 168.57 -59.40 -3.24
CA THR A 715 167.23 -58.83 -3.46
C THR A 715 166.11 -59.86 -3.32
N LYS A 716 166.33 -61.12 -3.71
CA LYS A 716 165.40 -62.23 -3.39
C LYS A 716 165.25 -62.42 -1.87
N GLY A 717 166.32 -62.27 -1.09
CA GLY A 717 166.26 -62.27 0.37
C GLY A 717 165.34 -61.17 0.95
N LYS A 718 165.40 -59.95 0.40
CA LYS A 718 164.52 -58.84 0.80
C LYS A 718 163.07 -58.94 0.28
N ALA A 719 162.81 -59.77 -0.74
CA ALA A 719 161.46 -59.96 -1.27
C ALA A 719 160.57 -60.86 -0.38
N VAL A 720 161.16 -61.84 0.30
CA VAL A 720 160.42 -62.80 1.16
C VAL A 720 159.82 -62.13 2.40
N THR A 721 160.48 -61.11 2.97
CA THR A 721 160.01 -60.41 4.18
C THR A 721 158.82 -59.47 3.92
N VAL A 722 158.69 -58.93 2.70
CA VAL A 722 157.63 -57.97 2.34
C VAL A 722 156.31 -58.66 1.94
N ALA A 723 156.36 -59.92 1.51
CA ALA A 723 155.17 -60.68 1.09
C ALA A 723 154.18 -60.98 2.24
N ALA A 724 154.57 -60.82 3.50
CA ALA A 724 153.81 -61.23 4.68
C ALA A 724 152.74 -60.22 5.16
N GLN A 725 152.60 -59.03 4.56
CA GLN A 725 151.89 -57.90 5.19
C GLN A 725 150.71 -57.26 4.41
N LYS A 726 150.15 -57.90 3.37
CA LYS A 726 148.96 -57.36 2.66
C LYS A 726 147.78 -58.33 2.53
N ASN A 727 147.02 -58.44 3.63
CA ASN A 727 145.62 -58.89 3.62
C ASN A 727 144.67 -57.68 3.50
N LYS A 728 143.88 -57.60 2.43
CA LYS A 728 142.59 -56.88 2.35
C LYS A 728 141.82 -57.36 1.11
N HIS A 729 140.55 -57.73 1.27
CA HIS A 729 139.78 -58.45 0.24
C HIS A 729 139.20 -57.53 -0.85
N GLY A 730 139.13 -58.05 -2.08
CA GLY A 730 138.27 -57.51 -3.15
C GLY A 730 136.91 -58.22 -3.19
N ALA A 731 135.87 -57.53 -3.68
CA ALA A 731 134.50 -58.04 -3.71
C ALA A 731 134.21 -58.98 -4.90
N THR A 732 133.29 -59.92 -4.73
CA THR A 732 133.06 -61.04 -5.65
C THR A 732 131.92 -60.84 -6.64
N ARG A 733 132.08 -61.40 -7.84
CA ARG A 733 131.19 -61.39 -9.02
C ARG A 733 129.68 -61.65 -8.77
N LEU A 734 129.32 -62.32 -7.67
CA LEU A 734 127.93 -62.69 -7.34
C LEU A 734 127.02 -61.48 -6.97
N ALA A 735 127.59 -60.31 -6.67
CA ALA A 735 126.80 -59.10 -6.40
C ALA A 735 126.12 -58.55 -7.68
N VAL A 736 126.86 -58.53 -8.80
CA VAL A 736 126.45 -57.91 -10.07
C VAL A 736 125.24 -58.62 -10.68
N GLU A 737 125.16 -59.94 -10.58
CA GLU A 737 124.03 -60.73 -11.11
C GLU A 737 122.73 -60.51 -10.30
N LYS A 738 122.82 -60.14 -9.02
CA LYS A 738 121.66 -59.79 -8.18
C LYS A 738 121.12 -58.38 -8.45
N GLU A 739 121.99 -57.42 -8.79
CA GLU A 739 121.51 -56.12 -9.27
C GLU A 739 120.86 -56.22 -10.65
N ASN A 740 121.49 -56.92 -11.58
CA ASN A 740 120.99 -57.02 -12.96
C ASN A 740 119.59 -57.67 -13.02
N THR A 741 119.34 -58.70 -12.20
CA THR A 741 118.02 -59.35 -12.08
C THR A 741 116.98 -58.51 -11.33
N ARG A 742 117.40 -57.57 -10.47
CA ARG A 742 116.51 -56.57 -9.86
C ARG A 742 116.11 -55.48 -10.86
N LEU A 743 117.08 -54.90 -11.55
CA LEU A 743 116.87 -53.89 -12.59
C LEU A 743 115.96 -54.40 -13.71
N PHE A 744 116.09 -55.66 -14.13
CA PHE A 744 115.22 -56.25 -15.15
C PHE A 744 113.74 -56.37 -14.71
N LYS A 745 113.48 -56.58 -13.42
CA LYS A 745 112.12 -56.59 -12.85
C LYS A 745 111.55 -55.17 -12.74
N GLU A 746 112.35 -54.22 -12.24
CA GLU A 746 111.95 -52.81 -12.13
C GLU A 746 111.69 -52.19 -13.52
N LEU A 747 112.49 -52.54 -14.54
CA LEU A 747 112.28 -52.12 -15.94
C LEU A 747 110.96 -52.65 -16.52
N ASN A 748 110.62 -53.92 -16.28
CA ASN A 748 109.37 -54.49 -16.77
C ASN A 748 108.13 -53.98 -16.00
N ALA A 749 108.26 -53.69 -14.70
CA ALA A 749 107.23 -52.99 -13.94
C ALA A 749 106.98 -51.57 -14.51
N LYS A 750 108.04 -50.80 -14.76
CA LYS A 750 107.93 -49.47 -15.38
C LYS A 750 107.37 -49.52 -16.81
N ARG A 751 107.65 -50.57 -17.60
CA ARG A 751 107.00 -50.79 -18.90
C ARG A 751 105.50 -51.10 -18.80
N GLN A 752 105.04 -51.82 -17.77
CA GLN A 752 103.61 -52.01 -17.53
C GLN A 752 102.92 -50.74 -17.01
N GLU A 753 103.56 -49.97 -16.11
CA GLU A 753 103.05 -48.66 -15.71
C GLU A 753 102.94 -47.70 -16.90
N SER A 754 103.96 -47.65 -17.77
CA SER A 754 103.96 -46.83 -18.98
C SER A 754 102.76 -47.16 -19.88
N ARG A 755 102.51 -48.44 -20.17
CA ARG A 755 101.36 -48.88 -20.97
C ARG A 755 99.99 -48.61 -20.32
N LYS A 756 99.92 -48.57 -18.98
CA LYS A 756 98.69 -48.14 -18.27
C LYS A 756 98.48 -46.64 -18.41
N LYS A 757 99.53 -45.83 -18.24
CA LYS A 757 99.47 -44.37 -18.46
C LYS A 757 99.17 -44.02 -19.92
N GLU A 758 99.72 -44.76 -20.87
CA GLU A 758 99.48 -44.61 -22.32
C GLU A 758 98.02 -44.93 -22.72
N LYS A 759 97.33 -45.81 -21.98
CA LYS A 759 95.87 -45.97 -22.10
C LYS A 759 95.11 -44.80 -21.50
N LEU A 760 95.41 -44.43 -20.25
CA LEU A 760 94.76 -43.31 -19.56
C LEU A 760 94.89 -41.99 -20.33
N ILE A 761 96.03 -41.76 -21.00
CA ILE A 761 96.24 -40.59 -21.88
C ILE A 761 95.33 -40.62 -23.11
N LYS A 762 95.05 -41.80 -23.69
CA LYS A 762 94.10 -41.93 -24.82
C LYS A 762 92.66 -41.79 -24.37
N GLU A 763 92.34 -42.27 -23.18
CA GLU A 763 91.03 -42.09 -22.55
C GLU A 763 90.79 -40.60 -22.23
N SER A 764 91.77 -39.90 -21.63
CA SER A 764 91.67 -38.45 -21.36
C SER A 764 91.69 -37.58 -22.62
N LEU A 765 92.35 -38.00 -23.70
CA LEU A 765 92.28 -37.30 -25.00
C LEU A 765 90.87 -37.41 -25.60
N ALA A 766 90.26 -38.59 -25.59
CA ALA A 766 88.88 -38.79 -26.05
C ALA A 766 87.84 -38.10 -25.16
N GLU A 767 88.16 -37.81 -23.90
CA GLU A 767 87.34 -36.96 -23.02
C GLU A 767 87.54 -35.47 -23.31
N MET A 768 88.78 -35.01 -23.56
CA MET A 768 89.02 -33.62 -24.01
C MET A 768 88.38 -33.31 -25.37
N GLU A 769 88.34 -34.26 -26.30
CA GLU A 769 87.62 -34.09 -27.58
C GLU A 769 86.10 -33.94 -27.39
N ARG A 770 85.53 -34.57 -26.34
CA ARG A 770 84.10 -34.40 -25.99
C ARG A 770 83.84 -33.07 -25.29
N THR A 771 84.66 -32.70 -24.30
CA THR A 771 84.47 -31.43 -23.58
C THR A 771 84.73 -30.24 -24.50
N ALA A 772 85.66 -30.33 -25.47
CA ALA A 772 85.80 -29.34 -26.53
C ALA A 772 84.51 -29.19 -27.36
N ALA A 773 83.90 -30.30 -27.79
CA ALA A 773 82.63 -30.27 -28.53
C ALA A 773 81.42 -29.81 -27.70
N GLU A 774 81.51 -29.82 -26.36
CA GLU A 774 80.50 -29.27 -25.44
C GLU A 774 80.77 -27.79 -25.13
N VAL A 775 82.04 -27.36 -25.09
CA VAL A 775 82.43 -25.94 -25.08
C VAL A 775 81.97 -25.25 -26.38
N ASP A 776 82.20 -25.84 -27.55
CA ASP A 776 81.75 -25.27 -28.84
C ASP A 776 80.22 -25.07 -28.88
N ARG A 777 79.45 -26.00 -28.28
CA ARG A 777 77.98 -25.91 -28.17
C ARG A 777 77.54 -24.82 -27.20
N THR A 778 78.07 -24.82 -25.98
CA THR A 778 77.72 -23.81 -24.97
C THR A 778 78.16 -22.41 -25.41
N GLN A 779 79.26 -22.28 -26.15
CA GLN A 779 79.69 -21.03 -26.77
C GLN A 779 78.75 -20.58 -27.91
N HIS A 780 78.14 -21.51 -28.65
CA HIS A 780 77.04 -21.22 -29.59
C HIS A 780 75.75 -20.79 -28.88
N GLU A 781 75.41 -21.40 -27.75
CA GLU A 781 74.24 -21.05 -26.94
C GLU A 781 74.41 -19.65 -26.30
N ILE A 782 75.60 -19.34 -25.79
CA ILE A 782 75.97 -17.98 -25.33
C ILE A 782 75.79 -16.96 -26.46
N GLN A 783 76.30 -17.23 -27.67
CA GLN A 783 76.11 -16.34 -28.83
C GLN A 783 74.65 -16.19 -29.30
N GLN A 784 73.74 -17.09 -28.90
CA GLN A 784 72.29 -16.92 -29.11
C GLN A 784 71.65 -16.10 -27.99
N LEU A 785 72.07 -16.30 -26.75
CA LEU A 785 71.63 -15.51 -25.59
C LEU A 785 72.09 -14.04 -25.70
N ASP A 786 73.32 -13.78 -26.14
CA ASP A 786 73.84 -12.43 -26.37
C ASP A 786 72.98 -11.67 -27.39
N LYS A 787 72.57 -12.32 -28.49
CA LYS A 787 71.65 -11.73 -29.48
C LYS A 787 70.25 -11.47 -28.91
N GLN A 788 69.73 -12.37 -28.08
CA GLN A 788 68.47 -12.13 -27.37
C GLN A 788 68.59 -10.97 -26.37
N ILE A 789 69.76 -10.77 -25.76
CA ILE A 789 70.05 -9.63 -24.90
C ILE A 789 70.12 -8.34 -25.72
N GLU A 790 70.76 -8.32 -26.90
CA GLU A 790 70.75 -7.18 -27.82
C GLU A 790 69.33 -6.83 -28.29
N ASP A 791 68.53 -7.82 -28.71
CA ASP A 791 67.12 -7.63 -29.12
C ASP A 791 66.26 -7.06 -27.97
N LEU A 792 66.44 -7.56 -26.74
CA LEU A 792 65.74 -7.07 -25.55
C LEU A 792 66.19 -5.66 -25.14
N GLN A 793 67.49 -5.34 -25.26
CA GLN A 793 68.00 -3.99 -25.06
C GLN A 793 67.42 -3.01 -26.10
N GLY A 794 67.30 -3.43 -27.36
CA GLY A 794 66.63 -2.68 -28.42
C GLY A 794 65.15 -2.41 -28.12
N GLN A 795 64.43 -3.41 -27.62
CA GLN A 795 63.03 -3.25 -27.17
C GLN A 795 62.89 -2.31 -25.97
N ILE A 796 63.80 -2.39 -24.99
CA ILE A 796 63.84 -1.48 -23.83
C ILE A 796 64.12 -0.04 -24.29
N ALA A 797 65.07 0.19 -25.19
CA ALA A 797 65.37 1.51 -25.74
C ALA A 797 64.19 2.09 -26.54
N ALA A 798 63.48 1.26 -27.31
CA ALA A 798 62.25 1.66 -27.99
C ALA A 798 61.14 2.07 -27.01
N ALA A 799 60.90 1.26 -25.97
CA ALA A 799 59.90 1.53 -24.93
C ALA A 799 60.23 2.79 -24.10
N GLN A 800 61.52 3.05 -23.82
CA GLN A 800 61.98 4.31 -23.22
C GLN A 800 61.66 5.51 -24.12
N LYS A 801 61.97 5.42 -25.42
CA LYS A 801 61.70 6.48 -26.40
C LYS A 801 60.20 6.76 -26.59
N GLU A 802 59.34 5.75 -26.48
CA GLU A 802 57.88 5.92 -26.47
C GLU A 802 57.39 6.58 -25.17
N ARG A 803 57.93 6.15 -24.01
CA ARG A 803 57.63 6.79 -22.73
C ARG A 803 58.02 8.28 -22.72
N GLU A 804 59.20 8.62 -23.23
CA GLU A 804 59.66 10.02 -23.31
C GLU A 804 58.75 10.87 -24.21
N ARG A 805 58.30 10.33 -25.34
CA ARG A 805 57.28 10.97 -26.18
C ARG A 805 55.97 11.17 -25.43
N ALA A 806 55.46 10.15 -24.74
CA ALA A 806 54.22 10.25 -23.97
C ALA A 806 54.32 11.25 -22.80
N GLU A 807 55.47 11.31 -22.11
CA GLU A 807 55.74 12.36 -21.13
C GLU A 807 55.83 13.75 -21.76
N GLY A 808 56.44 13.88 -22.93
CA GLY A 808 56.50 15.12 -23.71
C GLY A 808 55.10 15.62 -24.11
N GLU A 809 54.27 14.75 -24.69
CA GLU A 809 52.87 15.07 -24.99
C GLU A 809 52.08 15.43 -23.74
N LYS A 810 52.29 14.75 -22.61
CA LYS A 810 51.63 15.06 -21.34
C LYS A 810 52.01 16.47 -20.84
N ARG A 811 53.30 16.83 -20.89
CA ARG A 811 53.79 18.18 -20.56
C ARG A 811 53.17 19.24 -21.49
N LEU A 812 53.10 18.96 -22.80
CA LEU A 812 52.47 19.85 -23.79
C LEU A 812 50.97 20.03 -23.53
N ARG A 813 50.23 18.93 -23.28
CA ARG A 813 48.80 18.97 -22.92
C ARG A 813 48.56 19.70 -21.60
N GLN A 814 49.42 19.55 -20.60
CA GLN A 814 49.34 20.33 -19.35
C GLN A 814 49.60 21.82 -19.57
N SER A 815 50.61 22.18 -20.37
CA SER A 815 50.90 23.59 -20.71
C SER A 815 49.75 24.23 -21.49
N ASN A 816 49.16 23.52 -22.46
CA ASN A 816 47.99 23.99 -23.20
C ASN A 816 46.74 24.10 -22.31
N LEU A 817 46.50 23.15 -21.39
CA LEU A 817 45.43 23.25 -20.40
C LEU A 817 45.62 24.46 -19.48
N GLN A 818 46.85 24.75 -19.08
CA GLN A 818 47.17 25.92 -18.26
C GLN A 818 46.92 27.23 -19.03
N ARG A 819 47.39 27.34 -20.28
CA ARG A 819 47.11 28.50 -21.16
C ARG A 819 45.61 28.71 -21.40
N LEU A 820 44.83 27.64 -21.56
CA LEU A 820 43.38 27.72 -21.69
C LEU A 820 42.72 28.25 -20.40
N LYS A 821 43.16 27.80 -19.21
CA LYS A 821 42.68 28.32 -17.92
C LYS A 821 43.07 29.78 -17.67
N GLU A 822 44.27 30.19 -18.10
CA GLU A 822 44.71 31.60 -18.08
C GLU A 822 43.86 32.45 -19.06
N GLY A 823 43.36 31.85 -20.15
CA GLY A 823 42.39 32.44 -21.06
C GLY A 823 40.99 32.59 -20.43
N GLU A 824 40.47 31.54 -19.80
CA GLU A 824 39.19 31.58 -19.05
C GLU A 824 39.23 32.60 -17.89
N ALA A 825 40.39 32.77 -17.24
CA ALA A 825 40.62 33.76 -16.20
C ALA A 825 40.85 35.20 -16.72
N GLY A 826 40.93 35.40 -18.04
CA GLY A 826 41.18 36.72 -18.66
C GLY A 826 42.58 37.29 -18.41
N THR A 827 43.52 36.50 -17.90
CA THR A 827 44.89 36.93 -17.55
C THR A 827 45.95 36.55 -18.60
N TYR A 828 45.57 35.77 -19.61
CA TYR A 828 46.46 35.36 -20.69
C TYR A 828 47.02 36.55 -21.50
N ARG A 829 48.34 36.74 -21.44
CA ARG A 829 49.08 37.59 -22.38
C ARG A 829 49.55 36.75 -23.57
N LEU A 830 49.28 37.21 -24.79
CA LEU A 830 50.01 36.74 -25.97
C LEU A 830 51.50 37.04 -25.79
N SER A 831 52.36 36.07 -26.09
CA SER A 831 53.82 36.24 -26.01
C SER A 831 54.42 36.93 -27.25
N CYS A 832 53.67 36.98 -28.34
CA CYS A 832 54.00 37.68 -29.59
C CYS A 832 52.70 38.09 -30.30
N TYR A 833 52.70 39.22 -31.02
CA TYR A 833 51.59 39.57 -31.92
C TYR A 833 51.80 38.96 -33.32
N PRO A 834 50.74 38.77 -34.14
CA PRO A 834 50.85 38.12 -35.45
C PRO A 834 51.85 38.78 -36.41
N GLU A 835 52.06 40.09 -36.29
CA GLU A 835 53.00 40.86 -37.12
C GLU A 835 54.46 40.66 -36.70
N GLU A 836 54.72 40.43 -35.41
CA GLU A 836 56.07 40.23 -34.85
C GLU A 836 56.51 38.76 -34.95
N SER A 837 55.55 37.82 -34.96
CA SER A 837 55.79 36.37 -34.99
C SER A 837 56.77 35.93 -36.08
N ALA A 838 56.68 36.50 -37.29
CA ALA A 838 57.58 36.18 -38.41
C ALA A 838 59.04 36.62 -38.17
N THR A 839 59.26 37.64 -37.33
CA THR A 839 60.60 38.12 -36.98
C THR A 839 61.21 37.28 -35.85
N GLU A 840 60.40 36.82 -34.90
CA GLU A 840 60.86 35.92 -33.85
C GLU A 840 61.10 34.49 -34.37
N THR A 841 60.29 33.98 -35.30
CA THR A 841 60.59 32.69 -35.96
C THR A 841 61.89 32.78 -36.76
N ALA A 842 62.12 33.86 -37.51
CA ALA A 842 63.38 34.07 -38.22
C ALA A 842 64.60 34.10 -37.26
N ARG A 843 64.48 34.80 -36.13
CA ARG A 843 65.53 34.88 -35.10
C ARG A 843 65.78 33.55 -34.41
N LEU A 844 64.74 32.75 -34.15
CA LEU A 844 64.85 31.40 -33.60
C LEU A 844 65.45 30.43 -34.63
N GLU A 845 65.14 30.59 -35.92
CA GLU A 845 65.80 29.84 -36.99
C GLU A 845 67.28 30.20 -37.15
N GLU A 846 67.67 31.47 -37.05
CA GLU A 846 69.10 31.85 -37.02
C GLU A 846 69.81 31.22 -35.80
N GLY A 847 69.20 31.27 -34.62
CA GLY A 847 69.71 30.59 -33.43
C GLY A 847 69.88 29.08 -33.62
N ARG A 848 68.89 28.41 -34.23
CA ARG A 848 68.96 26.97 -34.56
C ARG A 848 70.05 26.66 -35.58
N ARG A 849 70.19 27.47 -36.64
CA ARG A 849 71.26 27.33 -37.65
C ARG A 849 72.64 27.54 -37.04
N ALA A 850 72.81 28.50 -36.13
CA ALA A 850 74.07 28.71 -35.40
C ALA A 850 74.45 27.49 -34.54
N VAL A 851 73.49 26.90 -33.79
CA VAL A 851 73.72 25.69 -33.01
C VAL A 851 74.05 24.48 -33.90
N VAL A 852 73.36 24.30 -35.03
CA VAL A 852 73.66 23.23 -35.99
C VAL A 852 75.06 23.39 -36.59
N ASN A 853 75.48 24.60 -36.95
CA ASN A 853 76.83 24.86 -37.45
C ASN A 853 77.90 24.51 -36.40
N ILE A 854 77.71 24.91 -35.14
CA ILE A 854 78.63 24.58 -34.03
C ILE A 854 78.69 23.05 -33.82
N MET A 855 77.57 22.33 -33.92
CA MET A 855 77.55 20.87 -33.84
C MET A 855 78.26 20.20 -35.03
N GLN A 856 78.19 20.79 -36.23
CA GLN A 856 78.93 20.30 -37.40
C GLN A 856 80.45 20.53 -37.25
N GLU A 857 80.88 21.70 -36.77
CA GLU A 857 82.30 21.96 -36.45
C GLU A 857 82.84 21.00 -35.38
N LEU A 858 82.06 20.74 -34.32
CA LEU A 858 82.42 19.76 -33.28
C LEU A 858 82.51 18.33 -33.82
N SER A 859 81.61 17.92 -34.72
CA SER A 859 81.67 16.59 -35.35
C SER A 859 82.87 16.42 -36.29
N GLY A 860 83.34 17.52 -36.91
CA GLY A 860 84.57 17.54 -37.70
C GLY A 860 85.85 17.52 -36.86
N GLN A 861 85.82 18.04 -35.62
CA GLN A 861 86.96 18.04 -34.70
C GLN A 861 87.10 16.74 -33.89
N PHE A 862 86.00 16.03 -33.61
CA PHE A 862 85.99 14.82 -32.77
C PHE A 862 85.20 13.66 -33.43
N PRO A 863 85.84 12.88 -34.33
CA PRO A 863 85.17 11.81 -35.08
C PRO A 863 84.47 10.76 -34.21
N ASP A 864 85.07 10.41 -33.07
CA ASP A 864 84.55 9.37 -32.16
C ASP A 864 83.21 9.75 -31.50
N LEU A 865 82.88 11.04 -31.48
CA LEU A 865 81.61 11.58 -30.95
C LEU A 865 80.53 11.77 -32.02
N ALA A 866 80.86 11.56 -33.30
CA ALA A 866 79.94 11.75 -34.42
C ALA A 866 78.57 11.06 -34.25
N PRO A 867 78.44 9.77 -33.86
CA PRO A 867 77.12 9.14 -33.73
C PRO A 867 76.27 9.72 -32.59
N LEU A 868 76.89 10.23 -31.51
CA LEU A 868 76.16 10.90 -30.42
C LEU A 868 75.70 12.30 -30.83
N LEU A 869 76.56 13.07 -31.49
CA LEU A 869 76.24 14.40 -32.03
C LEU A 869 75.18 14.32 -33.14
N GLN A 870 75.24 13.30 -34.00
CA GLN A 870 74.27 13.09 -35.08
C GLN A 870 72.87 12.73 -34.54
N ASN A 871 72.78 11.93 -33.47
CA ASN A 871 71.51 11.70 -32.77
C ASN A 871 70.93 13.00 -32.20
N LEU A 872 71.76 13.85 -31.57
CA LEU A 872 71.34 15.17 -31.08
C LEU A 872 70.85 16.10 -32.20
N MET A 873 71.51 16.11 -33.36
CA MET A 873 71.04 16.88 -34.54
C MET A 873 69.67 16.43 -35.07
N THR A 874 69.22 15.20 -34.80
CA THR A 874 67.85 14.75 -35.16
C THR A 874 66.77 15.15 -34.13
N GLY A 875 67.16 15.73 -32.99
CA GLY A 875 66.26 16.14 -31.91
C GLY A 875 66.01 17.65 -31.80
N VAL A 876 66.61 18.48 -32.67
CA VAL A 876 66.55 19.96 -32.64
C VAL A 876 65.92 20.51 -33.91
#